data_AF-A0A2D5ALZ6-F1
#
_entry.id   AF-A0A2D5ALZ6-F1
#
_cell.length_a   1.000
_cell.length_b   1.000
_cell.length_c   1.000
_cell.angle_alpha   90.00
_cell.angle_beta   90.00
_cell.angle_gamma   90.00
#
_symmetry.space_group_name_H-M   'P 1'
#
loop_
_entity.id
_entity.type
_entity.pdbx_description
1 polymer ?
#
loop_
_entity_poly.entity_id
_entity_poly.type
_entity_poly.pdbx_seq_one_letter_code
_entity_poly.pdbx_strand_id
1 'polypeptide(L)'
;MKLILLTLGLSVAFISVSFAELTVAPIFTDNAVLQRDTSVPVWGTAEPGEAITISYGRQTKTTVANSETGRWKTVLDPLVGSAEPRSLKVMAEEEALTFSNVIVGEVWLASGQSNMAMRVDLAHDPEKEKANSNLPKLRIFTVDRAASPEPADTCSGEWLVSSSEVAGQFSATGFFFARELHEQLNVPVGLIVAAWGGSAIEAWTSEGIMKDQGALQELLNSWAEREATYTPEVEAEEEATYEKDFAAWKTARKEAIAAGTEPPKAPRRPINPRLHHHHPSVLYNGMIAPIIPYAIRGAIWYQGETNAFTEETSALYEFQLPLLIEDWRQRWARGDFPFAWVQLPPSRAEKVAWARIRESMRRATAIPNTGMAVTIDLGEEPFLLHPKNKRDYAHRLALWARAEVYGEDVVASGPRLTGHRSGEKGMLLRFDQAEDLAPPDQPLRGFELQNSDGNWVTADAKLHRNGVVAIAKGVSHPAAARYAWANHPEGNLFNAAGLPASPFTTEAANHPLPQPPSPAAAQKRATKGPPQDLNTTPFVPVDVTKLPSETERLDVFLLMGQSNMKGRGVMPAEPLQDPQIIMLHKKTDEWFHARHPLHHVGNPKDFTGSDNAGVGPGLAFAQTLTKSQPENRIALIPCAVGGTSLGKWQKGQRLYEETIRRAKLALEQGPEGKTRIAGALWLQGESDSNSPERIAAYPAGIKQMIKDLRADLGIPKLPFIACTIGELKAGQEESRGAINAILLDLPNQVPHTACVDSREFSADIGDSVHFDTATQERHGKLYAKKYGEMLNK
;
A
#
# COMPACT_ATOMS: atom_id res chain seq x y z
N MET A 1 -43.50 -5.74 -64.91
CA MET A 1 -42.27 -4.92 -64.77
C MET A 1 -42.66 -3.58 -64.16
N LYS A 2 -42.27 -3.31 -62.91
CA LYS A 2 -42.40 -1.97 -62.30
C LYS A 2 -41.03 -1.55 -61.79
N LEU A 3 -40.58 -0.41 -62.32
CA LEU A 3 -39.31 0.28 -62.07
C LEU A 3 -39.49 1.17 -60.83
N ILE A 4 -38.47 1.27 -59.97
CA ILE A 4 -38.39 2.34 -58.95
C ILE A 4 -36.97 2.92 -58.96
N LEU A 5 -36.91 4.25 -59.16
CA LEU A 5 -35.73 5.11 -59.03
C LEU A 5 -35.40 5.35 -57.55
N LEU A 6 -34.11 5.49 -57.23
CA LEU A 6 -33.64 6.04 -55.96
C LEU A 6 -32.75 7.27 -56.19
N THR A 7 -33.09 8.37 -55.51
CA THR A 7 -32.37 9.65 -55.48
C THR A 7 -31.47 9.70 -54.24
N LEU A 8 -30.22 10.14 -54.42
CA LEU A 8 -29.18 10.27 -53.40
C LEU A 8 -29.10 11.73 -52.92
N GLY A 9 -29.18 11.97 -51.61
CA GLY A 9 -28.94 13.27 -50.98
C GLY A 9 -27.85 13.16 -49.91
N LEU A 10 -26.79 13.97 -50.05
CA LEU A 10 -25.58 13.95 -49.23
C LEU A 10 -25.68 15.00 -48.12
N SER A 11 -25.48 14.59 -46.85
CA SER A 11 -25.49 15.49 -45.68
C SER A 11 -24.14 15.39 -44.94
N VAL A 12 -23.46 16.52 -44.79
CA VAL A 12 -22.20 16.68 -44.03
C VAL A 12 -22.51 16.85 -42.55
N ALA A 13 -21.88 16.07 -41.66
CA ALA A 13 -22.03 16.15 -40.21
C ALA A 13 -20.73 16.64 -39.53
N PHE A 14 -20.89 17.61 -38.63
CA PHE A 14 -19.85 18.14 -37.74
C PHE A 14 -19.60 17.17 -36.56
N ILE A 15 -18.33 17.04 -36.14
CA ILE A 15 -17.87 16.17 -35.04
C ILE A 15 -17.56 17.03 -33.80
N SER A 16 -18.01 16.59 -32.62
CA SER A 16 -17.68 17.14 -31.30
C SER A 16 -16.70 16.20 -30.55
N VAL A 17 -15.72 16.78 -29.86
CA VAL A 17 -14.60 16.09 -29.13
C VAL A 17 -14.88 16.11 -27.61
N SER A 18 -14.54 15.04 -26.87
CA SER A 18 -14.69 14.90 -25.39
C SER A 18 -13.31 14.89 -24.70
N PHE A 19 -13.19 15.52 -23.52
CA PHE A 19 -11.94 15.79 -22.76
C PHE A 19 -11.94 15.06 -21.38
N ALA A 20 -10.88 14.34 -20.98
CA ALA A 20 -10.57 13.79 -19.65
C ALA A 20 -10.17 14.83 -18.59
N GLU A 21 -10.47 14.45 -17.34
CA GLU A 21 -10.31 15.28 -16.15
C GLU A 21 -8.88 15.22 -15.60
N LEU A 22 -8.34 16.39 -15.27
CA LEU A 22 -7.03 16.57 -14.66
C LEU A 22 -6.99 15.96 -13.25
N THR A 23 -6.03 15.07 -12.98
CA THR A 23 -5.72 14.55 -11.64
C THR A 23 -4.26 14.77 -11.26
N VAL A 24 -3.97 14.77 -9.96
CA VAL A 24 -2.63 14.88 -9.38
C VAL A 24 -2.49 13.76 -8.34
N ALA A 25 -1.27 13.26 -8.13
CA ALA A 25 -1.02 12.17 -7.18
C ALA A 25 -1.60 12.47 -5.77
N PRO A 26 -2.21 11.49 -5.08
CA PRO A 26 -2.98 11.73 -3.84
C PRO A 26 -2.20 12.33 -2.67
N ILE A 27 -0.88 12.31 -2.74
CA ILE A 27 -0.01 12.93 -1.73
C ILE A 27 0.08 14.46 -1.88
N PHE A 28 -0.36 15.02 -3.02
CA PHE A 28 -0.56 16.46 -3.20
C PHE A 28 -1.99 16.81 -2.79
N THR A 29 -2.14 17.25 -1.55
CA THR A 29 -3.40 17.76 -1.00
C THR A 29 -3.16 19.11 -0.35
N ASP A 30 -4.24 19.74 0.14
CA ASP A 30 -4.12 20.91 1.00
C ASP A 30 -3.18 20.61 2.17
N ASN A 31 -2.44 21.64 2.59
CA ASN A 31 -1.45 21.54 3.66
C ASN A 31 -0.21 20.68 3.32
N ALA A 32 0.02 20.29 2.07
CA ALA A 32 1.25 19.56 1.72
C ALA A 32 2.55 20.34 2.07
N VAL A 33 3.63 19.60 2.31
CA VAL A 33 4.99 20.14 2.49
C VAL A 33 5.87 19.64 1.35
N LEU A 34 6.36 20.54 0.50
CA LEU A 34 7.28 20.21 -0.58
C LEU A 34 8.73 20.25 -0.08
N GLN A 35 9.58 19.33 -0.53
CA GLN A 35 10.99 19.27 -0.15
C GLN A 35 11.78 20.45 -0.73
N ARG A 36 12.57 21.12 0.11
CA ARG A 36 13.52 22.18 -0.28
C ARG A 36 14.83 21.64 -0.85
N ASP A 37 15.57 22.54 -1.49
CA ASP A 37 16.95 22.38 -1.98
C ASP A 37 17.13 21.24 -2.99
N THR A 38 16.05 20.85 -3.65
CA THR A 38 16.05 19.75 -4.59
C THR A 38 14.85 19.83 -5.52
N SER A 39 14.95 19.23 -6.70
CA SER A 39 13.88 19.26 -7.68
C SER A 39 12.66 18.48 -7.19
N VAL A 40 11.45 19.02 -7.35
CA VAL A 40 10.21 18.42 -6.82
C VAL A 40 9.39 17.86 -7.97
N PRO A 41 9.31 16.52 -8.11
CA PRO A 41 8.41 15.91 -9.07
C PRO A 41 6.97 16.21 -8.70
N VAL A 42 6.16 16.59 -9.68
CA VAL A 42 4.71 16.68 -9.57
C VAL A 42 4.15 15.84 -10.70
N TRP A 43 3.22 14.94 -10.40
CA TRP A 43 2.70 13.99 -11.38
C TRP A 43 1.23 13.71 -11.15
N GLY A 44 0.60 13.17 -12.19
CA GLY A 44 -0.82 12.88 -12.20
C GLY A 44 -1.26 12.32 -13.55
N THR A 45 -2.55 12.47 -13.84
CA THR A 45 -3.10 12.17 -15.17
C THR A 45 -3.89 13.36 -15.69
N ALA A 46 -4.05 13.47 -17.00
CA ALA A 46 -4.85 14.50 -17.67
C ALA A 46 -5.23 13.97 -19.06
N GLU A 47 -5.83 14.80 -19.92
CA GLU A 47 -6.09 14.41 -21.30
C GLU A 47 -4.81 13.99 -22.03
N PRO A 48 -4.82 12.89 -22.80
CA PRO A 48 -3.65 12.50 -23.60
C PRO A 48 -3.24 13.61 -24.58
N GLY A 49 -1.98 14.05 -24.50
CA GLY A 49 -1.48 15.14 -25.34
C GLY A 49 -1.80 16.54 -24.82
N GLU A 50 -2.49 16.65 -23.69
CA GLU A 50 -2.86 17.94 -23.11
C GLU A 50 -1.67 18.65 -22.48
N ALA A 51 -1.62 19.96 -22.67
CA ALA A 51 -0.61 20.81 -22.06
C ALA A 51 -0.96 21.07 -20.59
N ILE A 52 -0.13 20.54 -19.70
CA ILE A 52 -0.29 20.71 -18.25
C ILE A 52 0.65 21.81 -17.79
N THR A 53 0.10 22.79 -17.08
CA THR A 53 0.84 23.88 -16.48
C THR A 53 0.80 23.77 -14.97
N ILE A 54 1.96 23.63 -14.34
CA ILE A 54 2.12 23.55 -12.90
C ILE A 54 2.72 24.86 -12.42
N SER A 55 2.06 25.53 -11.48
CA SER A 55 2.53 26.78 -10.89
C SER A 55 2.66 26.66 -9.38
N TYR A 56 3.82 27.08 -8.87
CA TYR A 56 4.08 27.19 -7.44
C TYR A 56 5.03 28.37 -7.16
N GLY A 57 4.54 29.36 -6.41
CA GLY A 57 5.29 30.60 -6.17
C GLY A 57 5.60 31.33 -7.48
N ARG A 58 6.88 31.55 -7.77
CA ARG A 58 7.33 32.20 -9.02
C ARG A 58 7.62 31.20 -10.15
N GLN A 59 7.53 29.90 -9.89
CA GLN A 59 7.79 28.90 -10.90
C GLN A 59 6.51 28.55 -11.64
N THR A 60 6.62 28.48 -12.96
CA THR A 60 5.64 27.88 -13.85
C THR A 60 6.37 26.88 -14.73
N LYS A 61 5.94 25.61 -14.67
CA LYS A 61 6.46 24.52 -15.49
C LYS A 61 5.35 24.01 -16.38
N THR A 62 5.71 23.63 -17.59
CA THR A 62 4.78 22.98 -18.50
C THR A 62 5.26 21.56 -18.79
N THR A 63 4.33 20.67 -19.03
CA THR A 63 4.58 19.35 -19.60
C THR A 63 3.42 19.00 -20.50
N VAL A 64 3.58 17.96 -21.30
CA VAL A 64 2.47 17.39 -22.05
C VAL A 64 2.14 16.06 -21.42
N ALA A 65 0.86 15.81 -21.15
CA ALA A 65 0.41 14.49 -20.75
C ALA A 65 0.68 13.50 -21.87
N ASN A 66 1.20 12.33 -21.50
CA ASN A 66 1.59 11.32 -22.47
C ASN A 66 0.38 10.98 -23.36
N SER A 67 0.59 11.04 -24.68
CA SER A 67 -0.43 10.89 -25.73
C SER A 67 -1.13 9.52 -25.75
N GLU A 68 -0.70 8.59 -24.90
CA GLU A 68 -1.28 7.26 -24.76
C GLU A 68 -1.86 7.05 -23.36
N THR A 69 -1.07 7.30 -22.32
CA THR A 69 -1.45 6.98 -20.94
C THR A 69 -2.18 8.10 -20.21
N GLY A 70 -2.16 9.33 -20.73
CA GLY A 70 -2.58 10.55 -20.02
C GLY A 70 -1.72 10.86 -18.79
N ARG A 71 -0.75 10.01 -18.43
CA ARG A 71 0.16 10.27 -17.31
C ARG A 71 1.03 11.45 -17.68
N TRP A 72 1.17 12.37 -16.75
CA TRP A 72 2.11 13.47 -16.85
C TRP A 72 2.97 13.51 -15.61
N LYS A 73 4.19 13.99 -15.81
CA LYS A 73 5.12 14.28 -14.75
C LYS A 73 5.89 15.52 -15.17
N THR A 74 5.90 16.51 -14.31
CA THR A 74 6.83 17.64 -14.43
C THR A 74 7.74 17.67 -13.20
N VAL A 75 8.73 18.54 -13.24
CA VAL A 75 9.67 18.73 -12.15
C VAL A 75 9.81 20.24 -11.91
N LEU A 76 9.42 20.68 -10.71
CA LEU A 76 9.75 22.02 -10.22
C LEU A 76 11.26 22.10 -9.95
N ASP A 77 11.87 23.23 -10.29
CA ASP A 77 13.27 23.50 -9.94
C ASP A 77 13.43 23.54 -8.42
N PRO A 78 14.65 23.34 -7.88
CA PRO A 78 14.91 23.42 -6.46
C PRO A 78 14.20 24.58 -5.76
N LEU A 79 13.39 24.24 -4.76
CA LEU A 79 12.62 25.20 -3.97
C LEU A 79 13.41 25.65 -2.75
N VAL A 80 13.36 26.93 -2.42
CA VAL A 80 13.92 27.46 -1.17
C VAL A 80 12.91 27.25 -0.04
N GLY A 81 13.39 26.82 1.13
CA GLY A 81 12.55 26.63 2.32
C GLY A 81 11.74 27.89 2.67
N SER A 82 10.45 27.73 2.92
CA SER A 82 9.52 28.83 3.19
C SER A 82 8.30 28.33 3.95
N ALA A 83 7.99 29.00 5.06
CA ALA A 83 6.74 28.78 5.81
C ALA A 83 5.56 29.60 5.26
N GLU A 84 5.78 30.45 4.24
CA GLU A 84 4.73 31.22 3.60
C GLU A 84 3.77 30.26 2.85
N PRO A 85 2.48 30.20 3.24
CA PRO A 85 1.49 29.40 2.54
C PRO A 85 1.34 29.85 1.09
N ARG A 86 1.44 28.91 0.15
CA ARG A 86 1.20 29.16 -1.27
C ARG A 86 0.28 28.10 -1.85
N SER A 87 -0.34 28.40 -2.98
CA SER A 87 -1.10 27.39 -3.70
C SER A 87 -0.20 26.67 -4.70
N LEU A 88 -0.24 25.34 -4.71
CA LEU A 88 0.21 24.55 -5.85
C LEU A 88 -0.97 24.44 -6.81
N LYS A 89 -0.84 25.03 -7.99
CA LYS A 89 -1.87 25.00 -9.02
C LYS A 89 -1.41 24.12 -10.17
N VAL A 90 -2.22 23.15 -10.55
CA VAL A 90 -2.05 22.33 -11.75
C VAL A 90 -3.21 22.68 -12.67
N MET A 91 -2.90 23.09 -13.88
CA MET A 91 -3.89 23.50 -14.87
C MET A 91 -3.73 22.69 -16.14
N ALA A 92 -4.85 22.42 -16.79
CA ALA A 92 -4.94 21.79 -18.08
C ALA A 92 -6.09 22.50 -18.82
N GLU A 93 -5.75 23.27 -19.85
CA GLU A 93 -6.65 24.24 -20.50
C GLU A 93 -7.41 25.16 -19.50
N GLU A 94 -8.73 25.00 -19.36
CA GLU A 94 -9.57 25.74 -18.41
C GLU A 94 -9.72 25.05 -17.04
N GLU A 95 -9.36 23.78 -16.92
CA GLU A 95 -9.42 23.02 -15.67
C GLU A 95 -8.24 23.37 -14.77
N ALA A 96 -8.50 23.55 -13.47
CA ALA A 96 -7.46 23.86 -12.51
C ALA A 96 -7.70 23.17 -11.15
N LEU A 97 -6.77 22.29 -10.78
CA LEU A 97 -6.64 21.78 -9.43
C LEU A 97 -5.75 22.71 -8.61
N THR A 98 -6.26 23.19 -7.48
CA THR A 98 -5.53 24.10 -6.59
C THR A 98 -5.44 23.48 -5.20
N PHE A 99 -4.22 23.18 -4.77
CA PHE A 99 -3.93 22.73 -3.41
C PHE A 99 -3.45 23.91 -2.59
N SER A 100 -4.18 24.22 -1.54
CA SER A 100 -3.99 25.40 -0.71
C SER A 100 -3.05 25.12 0.45
N ASN A 101 -2.50 26.21 1.00
CA ASN A 101 -1.62 26.16 2.16
C ASN A 101 -0.40 25.25 1.98
N VAL A 102 0.18 25.13 0.78
CA VAL A 102 1.37 24.31 0.53
C VAL A 102 2.64 25.10 0.90
N ILE A 103 3.49 24.52 1.76
CA ILE A 103 4.75 25.14 2.24
C ILE A 103 5.97 24.35 1.77
N VAL A 104 7.17 24.94 1.89
CA VAL A 104 8.43 24.29 1.48
C VAL A 104 9.32 24.08 2.70
N GLY A 105 9.78 22.85 2.90
CA GLY A 105 10.57 22.48 4.08
C GLY A 105 11.36 21.20 3.88
N GLU A 106 11.72 20.56 4.98
CA GLU A 106 12.25 19.19 4.95
C GLU A 106 11.10 18.19 4.90
N VAL A 107 11.25 17.12 4.12
CA VAL A 107 10.28 16.04 4.01
C VAL A 107 11.00 14.73 4.29
N TRP A 108 10.52 13.98 5.28
CA TRP A 108 11.07 12.69 5.65
C TRP A 108 10.03 11.58 5.53
N LEU A 109 10.45 10.39 5.10
CA LEU A 109 9.64 9.17 5.13
C LEU A 109 9.90 8.42 6.44
N ALA A 110 8.89 8.22 7.26
CA ALA A 110 8.91 7.38 8.44
C ALA A 110 8.20 6.06 8.17
N SER A 111 8.93 4.94 8.23
CA SER A 111 8.38 3.63 7.91
C SER A 111 8.86 2.52 8.84
N GLY A 112 8.20 1.36 8.75
CA GLY A 112 8.47 0.19 9.57
C GLY A 112 7.20 -0.38 10.19
N GLN A 113 7.37 -1.01 11.34
CA GLN A 113 6.28 -1.76 11.97
C GLN A 113 5.66 -1.04 13.17
N SER A 114 5.22 -1.81 14.15
CA SER A 114 4.43 -1.38 15.31
C SER A 114 5.07 -0.24 16.11
N ASN A 115 6.39 -0.22 16.27
CA ASN A 115 7.08 0.86 16.96
C ASN A 115 7.14 2.18 16.16
N MET A 116 7.14 2.11 14.82
CA MET A 116 6.91 3.30 13.98
C MET A 116 5.44 3.72 13.97
N ALA A 117 4.51 2.76 13.93
CA ALA A 117 3.07 3.00 13.89
C ALA A 117 2.48 3.43 15.25
N MET A 118 3.25 3.33 16.35
CA MET A 118 2.78 3.66 17.69
C MET A 118 2.41 5.13 17.78
N ARG A 119 1.19 5.40 18.23
CA ARG A 119 0.59 6.73 18.31
C ARG A 119 1.10 7.54 19.51
N VAL A 120 1.08 8.87 19.40
CA VAL A 120 1.35 9.78 20.53
C VAL A 120 0.44 9.48 21.73
N ASP A 121 -0.82 9.10 21.51
CA ASP A 121 -1.74 8.69 22.59
C ASP A 121 -1.24 7.49 23.43
N LEU A 122 -0.30 6.70 22.90
CA LEU A 122 0.27 5.54 23.58
C LEU A 122 1.67 5.82 24.15
N ALA A 123 2.27 6.96 23.84
CA ALA A 123 3.58 7.38 24.33
C ALA A 123 3.49 7.88 25.78
N HIS A 124 4.64 8.25 26.38
CA HIS A 124 4.65 8.94 27.67
C HIS A 124 4.02 10.33 27.59
N ASP A 125 3.38 10.71 28.70
CA ASP A 125 2.75 12.02 28.89
C ASP A 125 1.90 12.50 27.69
N PRO A 126 1.00 11.66 27.14
CA PRO A 126 0.33 11.95 25.86
C PRO A 126 -0.44 13.28 25.89
N GLU A 127 -1.04 13.65 27.02
CA GLU A 127 -1.74 14.93 27.18
C GLU A 127 -0.80 16.13 27.10
N LYS A 128 0.40 16.02 27.69
CA LYS A 128 1.43 17.06 27.61
C LYS A 128 1.99 17.17 26.20
N GLU A 129 2.21 16.04 25.54
CA GLU A 129 2.73 16.01 24.18
C GLU A 129 1.72 16.58 23.18
N LYS A 130 0.42 16.29 23.34
CA LYS A 130 -0.66 16.94 22.59
C LYS A 130 -0.73 18.44 22.88
N ALA A 131 -0.66 18.88 24.13
CA ALA A 131 -0.69 20.31 24.47
C ALA A 131 0.47 21.10 23.81
N ASN A 132 1.63 20.46 23.63
CA ASN A 132 2.82 21.06 23.00
C ASN A 132 2.94 20.77 21.49
N SER A 133 1.83 20.53 20.80
CA SER A 133 1.83 20.12 19.38
C SER A 133 1.24 21.16 18.42
N ASN A 134 0.88 22.35 18.90
CA ASN A 134 0.42 23.48 18.06
C ASN A 134 1.58 24.08 17.25
N LEU A 135 2.01 23.34 16.24
CA LEU A 135 3.20 23.59 15.42
C LEU A 135 2.77 23.68 13.95
N PRO A 136 2.24 24.82 13.46
CA PRO A 136 1.61 24.91 12.14
C PRO A 136 2.56 24.68 10.95
N LYS A 137 3.87 24.72 11.20
CA LYS A 137 4.95 24.43 10.24
C LYS A 137 5.37 22.96 10.24
N LEU A 138 4.82 22.14 11.13
CA LEU A 138 4.99 20.70 11.18
C LEU A 138 3.71 20.04 10.66
N ARG A 139 3.85 19.14 9.68
CA ARG A 139 2.71 18.48 9.05
C ARG A 139 2.99 17.03 8.78
N ILE A 140 1.97 16.19 8.90
CA ILE A 140 2.13 14.74 8.78
C ILE A 140 1.07 14.17 7.83
N PHE A 141 1.53 13.41 6.84
CA PHE A 141 0.72 12.59 5.95
C PHE A 141 0.86 11.14 6.38
N THR A 142 -0.22 10.51 6.85
CA THR A 142 -0.21 9.07 7.16
C THR A 142 -0.82 8.30 6.01
N VAL A 143 -0.05 7.40 5.42
CA VAL A 143 -0.51 6.47 4.39
C VAL A 143 -1.40 5.43 5.05
N ASP A 144 -2.63 5.31 4.57
CA ASP A 144 -3.54 4.27 5.03
C ASP A 144 -2.96 2.87 4.78
N ARG A 145 -3.23 1.96 5.71
CA ARG A 145 -2.73 0.58 5.63
C ARG A 145 -3.36 -0.14 4.44
N ALA A 146 -2.52 -0.44 3.46
CA ALA A 146 -2.89 -1.21 2.28
C ALA A 146 -1.86 -2.32 2.03
N ALA A 147 -2.33 -3.56 1.96
CA ALA A 147 -1.55 -4.71 1.51
C ALA A 147 -1.95 -4.95 0.06
N SER A 148 -0.97 -5.01 -0.84
CA SER A 148 -1.22 -5.23 -2.26
C SER A 148 -0.22 -6.23 -2.81
N PRO A 149 -0.67 -7.29 -3.53
CA PRO A 149 0.25 -8.21 -4.18
C PRO A 149 1.04 -7.53 -5.30
N GLU A 150 0.53 -6.42 -5.86
CA GLU A 150 1.18 -5.65 -6.94
C GLU A 150 1.33 -4.16 -6.58
N PRO A 151 2.34 -3.43 -7.12
CA PRO A 151 2.54 -2.01 -6.85
C PRO A 151 1.29 -1.18 -7.14
N ALA A 152 0.81 -0.41 -6.16
CA ALA A 152 -0.34 0.47 -6.32
C ALA A 152 0.06 1.82 -6.96
N ASP A 153 -0.72 2.28 -7.94
CA ASP A 153 -0.58 3.63 -8.54
C ASP A 153 -1.08 4.76 -7.61
N THR A 154 -1.80 4.44 -6.52
CA THR A 154 -2.45 5.42 -5.64
C THR A 154 -2.45 4.96 -4.17
N CYS A 155 -2.48 5.93 -3.25
CA CYS A 155 -2.66 5.70 -1.82
C CYS A 155 -3.75 6.63 -1.27
N SER A 156 -4.18 6.38 -0.04
CA SER A 156 -5.07 7.25 0.72
C SER A 156 -4.35 7.82 1.94
N GLY A 157 -4.70 9.05 2.30
CA GLY A 157 -4.11 9.80 3.40
C GLY A 157 -4.39 11.30 3.21
N GLU A 158 -4.12 12.08 4.24
CA GLU A 158 -4.25 13.54 4.20
C GLU A 158 -3.10 14.20 4.97
N TRP A 159 -2.68 15.39 4.53
CA TRP A 159 -1.71 16.20 5.25
C TRP A 159 -2.40 16.93 6.39
N LEU A 160 -2.06 16.55 7.62
CA LEU A 160 -2.57 17.19 8.82
C LEU A 160 -1.57 18.20 9.36
N VAL A 161 -2.05 19.42 9.59
CA VAL A 161 -1.31 20.45 10.32
C VAL A 161 -1.24 20.04 11.79
N SER A 162 -0.05 20.07 12.39
CA SER A 162 0.10 19.67 13.78
C SER A 162 -0.64 20.61 14.72
N SER A 163 -1.54 20.03 15.51
CA SER A 163 -2.29 20.71 16.57
C SER A 163 -2.65 19.77 17.71
N SER A 164 -3.05 20.34 18.85
CA SER A 164 -3.47 19.59 20.03
C SER A 164 -4.60 18.60 19.77
N GLU A 165 -5.46 18.88 18.80
CA GLU A 165 -6.64 18.06 18.47
C GLU A 165 -6.25 16.79 17.71
N VAL A 166 -5.23 16.86 16.85
CA VAL A 166 -4.86 15.75 15.96
C VAL A 166 -3.60 15.01 16.40
N ALA A 167 -2.74 15.61 17.23
CA ALA A 167 -1.43 15.04 17.55
C ALA A 167 -1.46 13.64 18.14
N GLY A 168 -2.53 13.29 18.88
CA GLY A 168 -2.74 11.94 19.42
C GLY A 168 -2.71 10.82 18.38
N GLN A 169 -3.06 11.11 17.12
CA GLN A 169 -3.08 10.11 16.05
C GLN A 169 -1.77 9.97 15.28
N PHE A 170 -0.80 10.86 15.48
CA PHE A 170 0.49 10.80 14.79
C PHE A 170 1.37 9.67 15.31
N SER A 171 2.25 9.15 14.44
CA SER A 171 3.39 8.32 14.85
C SER A 171 4.21 9.07 15.90
N ALA A 172 4.37 8.53 17.10
CA ALA A 172 5.09 9.19 18.18
C ALA A 172 6.58 9.37 17.83
N THR A 173 7.25 8.30 17.36
CA THR A 173 8.65 8.37 16.93
C THR A 173 8.82 9.38 15.79
N GLY A 174 7.95 9.32 14.78
CA GLY A 174 7.98 10.22 13.64
C GLY A 174 7.72 11.68 14.03
N PHE A 175 6.70 11.93 14.85
CA PHE A 175 6.33 13.26 15.32
C PHE A 175 7.44 13.91 16.14
N PHE A 176 8.03 13.18 17.09
CA PHE A 176 9.11 13.73 17.91
C PHE A 176 10.38 14.01 17.10
N PHE A 177 10.70 13.17 16.11
CA PHE A 177 11.80 13.41 15.18
C PHE A 177 11.56 14.67 14.35
N ALA A 178 10.37 14.78 13.75
CA ALA A 178 9.99 15.95 12.95
C ALA A 178 9.93 17.23 13.79
N ARG A 179 9.47 17.16 15.04
CA ARG A 179 9.42 18.29 15.97
C ARG A 179 10.82 18.79 16.30
N GLU A 180 11.75 17.89 16.61
CA GLU A 180 13.12 18.30 16.89
C GLU A 180 13.80 18.91 15.67
N LEU A 181 13.67 18.30 14.48
CA LEU A 181 14.20 18.91 13.25
C LEU A 181 13.58 20.28 12.98
N HIS A 182 12.27 20.44 13.21
CA HIS A 182 11.59 21.72 13.05
C HIS A 182 12.16 22.78 13.99
N GLU A 183 12.36 22.44 15.27
CA GLU A 183 12.89 23.34 16.30
C GLU A 183 14.35 23.72 16.04
N GLN A 184 15.19 22.75 15.66
CA GLN A 184 16.64 22.97 15.52
C GLN A 184 16.99 23.64 14.18
N LEU A 185 16.36 23.22 13.08
CA LEU A 185 16.62 23.78 11.76
C LEU A 185 15.85 25.07 11.49
N ASN A 186 14.79 25.35 12.29
CA ASN A 186 13.89 26.49 12.12
C ASN A 186 13.28 26.59 10.70
N VAL A 187 12.97 25.45 10.10
CA VAL A 187 12.29 25.34 8.80
C VAL A 187 11.03 24.49 8.93
N PRO A 188 10.05 24.61 8.01
CA PRO A 188 8.95 23.67 7.97
C PRO A 188 9.41 22.22 7.84
N VAL A 189 8.66 21.29 8.43
CA VAL A 189 8.94 19.86 8.35
C VAL A 189 7.66 19.10 8.01
N GLY A 190 7.72 18.33 6.94
CA GLY A 190 6.74 17.34 6.53
C GLY A 190 7.21 15.93 6.89
N LEU A 191 6.30 15.11 7.38
CA LEU A 191 6.56 13.68 7.57
C LEU A 191 5.52 12.85 6.81
N ILE A 192 6.00 11.92 5.98
CA ILE A 192 5.17 10.89 5.38
C ILE A 192 5.32 9.63 6.23
N VAL A 193 4.23 9.09 6.77
CA VAL A 193 4.25 7.90 7.62
C VAL A 193 3.63 6.73 6.88
N ALA A 194 4.41 5.67 6.65
CA ALA A 194 3.95 4.41 6.08
C ALA A 194 4.36 3.26 7.00
N ALA A 195 3.49 2.88 7.94
CA ALA A 195 3.84 1.90 8.98
C ALA A 195 2.71 0.91 9.31
N TRP A 196 3.07 -0.38 9.44
CA TRP A 196 2.12 -1.46 9.74
C TRP A 196 2.67 -2.43 10.80
N GLY A 197 1.97 -2.51 11.93
CA GLY A 197 2.32 -3.38 13.06
C GLY A 197 2.49 -4.86 12.72
N GLY A 198 3.53 -5.49 13.25
CA GLY A 198 3.82 -6.91 13.04
C GLY A 198 4.56 -7.22 11.74
N SER A 199 4.71 -6.29 10.80
CA SER A 199 5.31 -6.60 9.50
C SER A 199 6.79 -7.03 9.55
N ALA A 200 7.16 -7.95 8.66
CA ALA A 200 8.54 -8.37 8.44
C ALA A 200 9.19 -7.49 7.35
N ILE A 201 10.52 -7.36 7.34
CA ILE A 201 11.22 -6.44 6.43
C ILE A 201 11.04 -6.80 4.95
N GLU A 202 10.90 -8.09 4.62
CA GLU A 202 10.62 -8.57 3.26
C GLU A 202 9.31 -8.00 2.71
N ALA A 203 8.32 -7.68 3.57
CA ALA A 203 7.06 -7.07 3.13
C ALA A 203 7.23 -5.65 2.58
N TRP A 204 8.31 -4.96 2.96
CA TRP A 204 8.63 -3.57 2.60
C TRP A 204 9.71 -3.43 1.54
N THR A 205 10.25 -4.56 1.07
CA THR A 205 11.21 -4.63 -0.02
C THR A 205 10.51 -5.17 -1.25
N SER A 206 10.80 -4.62 -2.42
CA SER A 206 10.15 -5.06 -3.64
C SER A 206 10.57 -6.45 -4.10
N GLU A 207 9.69 -7.11 -4.86
CA GLU A 207 9.89 -8.53 -5.18
C GLU A 207 11.07 -8.75 -6.11
N GLY A 208 11.24 -7.86 -7.10
CA GLY A 208 12.28 -7.97 -8.12
C GLY A 208 13.68 -8.04 -7.52
N ILE A 209 13.98 -7.14 -6.57
CA ILE A 209 15.32 -7.10 -5.96
C ILE A 209 15.55 -8.26 -4.99
N MET A 210 14.48 -8.86 -4.42
CA MET A 210 14.60 -10.04 -3.55
C MET A 210 14.81 -11.34 -4.35
N LYS A 211 14.16 -11.49 -5.51
CA LYS A 211 14.29 -12.67 -6.39
C LYS A 211 15.71 -12.89 -6.89
N ASP A 212 16.48 -11.82 -7.04
CA ASP A 212 17.87 -11.88 -7.49
C ASP A 212 18.85 -12.36 -6.40
N GLN A 213 18.36 -12.66 -5.19
CA GLN A 213 19.18 -12.89 -4.00
C GLN A 213 19.05 -14.32 -3.50
N GLY A 214 20.08 -15.12 -3.77
CA GLY A 214 20.09 -16.54 -3.41
C GLY A 214 19.83 -16.82 -1.92
N ALA A 215 20.26 -15.92 -1.03
CA ALA A 215 20.03 -16.02 0.41
C ALA A 215 18.55 -15.91 0.81
N LEU A 216 17.70 -15.30 -0.02
CA LEU A 216 16.26 -15.16 0.24
C LEU A 216 15.42 -16.23 -0.47
N GLN A 217 16.02 -17.08 -1.30
CA GLN A 217 15.26 -18.02 -2.12
C GLN A 217 14.46 -19.03 -1.27
N GLU A 218 15.00 -19.50 -0.15
CA GLU A 218 14.28 -20.40 0.76
C GLU A 218 13.08 -19.70 1.41
N LEU A 219 13.25 -18.45 1.85
CA LEU A 219 12.15 -17.62 2.37
C LEU A 219 11.07 -17.43 1.30
N LEU A 220 11.45 -17.03 0.08
CA LEU A 220 10.52 -16.85 -1.05
C LEU A 220 9.81 -18.16 -1.41
N ASN A 221 10.54 -19.28 -1.47
CA ASN A 221 9.97 -20.60 -1.74
C ASN A 221 9.01 -21.03 -0.63
N SER A 222 9.31 -20.75 0.64
CA SER A 222 8.42 -21.08 1.76
C SER A 222 7.11 -20.30 1.70
N TRP A 223 7.13 -19.08 1.16
CA TRP A 223 5.93 -18.29 0.93
C TRP A 223 5.17 -18.80 -0.29
N ALA A 224 5.87 -19.11 -1.40
CA ALA A 224 5.27 -19.72 -2.57
C ALA A 224 4.64 -21.09 -2.26
N GLU A 225 5.24 -21.89 -1.39
CA GLU A 225 4.69 -23.16 -0.90
C GLU A 225 3.49 -22.92 0.01
N ARG A 226 3.56 -21.96 0.95
CA ARG A 226 2.40 -21.55 1.75
C ARG A 226 1.24 -21.11 0.86
N GLU A 227 1.50 -20.31 -0.16
CA GLU A 227 0.49 -19.92 -1.14
C GLU A 227 -0.05 -21.08 -1.98
N ALA A 228 0.81 -22.04 -2.36
CA ALA A 228 0.41 -23.20 -3.15
C ALA A 228 -0.40 -24.22 -2.34
N THR A 229 -0.09 -24.35 -1.04
CA THR A 229 -0.78 -25.23 -0.09
C THR A 229 -2.02 -24.59 0.52
N TYR A 230 -2.12 -23.25 0.49
CA TYR A 230 -3.33 -22.51 0.86
C TYR A 230 -4.36 -22.57 -0.25
N THR A 231 -4.92 -23.75 -0.46
CA THR A 231 -5.99 -23.97 -1.43
C THR A 231 -7.31 -23.41 -0.89
N PRO A 232 -8.32 -23.17 -1.76
CA PRO A 232 -9.65 -22.78 -1.31
C PRO A 232 -10.24 -23.74 -0.26
N GLU A 233 -9.93 -25.03 -0.31
CA GLU A 233 -10.35 -26.02 0.70
C GLU A 233 -9.72 -25.77 2.07
N VAL A 234 -8.42 -25.45 2.10
CA VAL A 234 -7.70 -25.09 3.35
C VAL A 234 -8.23 -23.77 3.91
N GLU A 235 -8.43 -22.75 3.07
CA GLU A 235 -9.00 -21.47 3.51
C GLU A 235 -10.41 -21.66 4.11
N ALA A 236 -11.26 -22.46 3.45
CA ALA A 236 -12.59 -22.78 3.94
C ALA A 236 -12.57 -23.57 5.27
N GLU A 237 -11.66 -24.54 5.41
CA GLU A 237 -11.48 -25.31 6.65
C GLU A 237 -11.01 -24.43 7.82
N GLU A 238 -10.04 -23.55 7.57
CA GLU A 238 -9.56 -22.59 8.57
C GLU A 238 -10.62 -21.57 8.97
N GLU A 239 -11.39 -21.02 8.02
CA GLU A 239 -12.47 -20.07 8.31
C GLU A 239 -13.61 -20.76 9.07
N ALA A 240 -13.97 -22.00 8.73
CA ALA A 240 -14.97 -22.79 9.47
C ALA A 240 -14.51 -23.07 10.92
N THR A 241 -13.22 -23.34 11.09
CA THR A 241 -12.61 -23.50 12.42
C THR A 241 -12.66 -22.19 13.21
N TYR A 242 -12.27 -21.07 12.59
CA TYR A 242 -12.32 -19.74 13.21
C TYR A 242 -13.74 -19.38 13.67
N GLU A 243 -14.77 -19.67 12.90
CA GLU A 243 -16.14 -19.26 13.21
C GLU A 243 -16.77 -20.11 14.31
N LYS A 244 -16.45 -21.40 14.33
CA LYS A 244 -16.75 -22.27 15.48
C LYS A 244 -16.09 -21.74 16.75
N ASP A 245 -14.80 -21.41 16.69
CA ASP A 245 -14.04 -20.90 17.82
C ASP A 245 -14.52 -19.50 18.24
N PHE A 246 -14.92 -18.64 17.29
CA PHE A 246 -15.40 -17.29 17.55
C PHE A 246 -16.78 -17.32 18.20
N ALA A 247 -17.66 -18.23 17.76
CA ALA A 247 -18.93 -18.48 18.42
C ALA A 247 -18.75 -18.98 19.87
N ALA A 248 -17.85 -19.94 20.09
CA ALA A 248 -17.51 -20.41 21.43
C ALA A 248 -16.92 -19.28 22.29
N TRP A 249 -16.02 -18.47 21.72
CA TRP A 249 -15.43 -17.31 22.38
C TRP A 249 -16.48 -16.25 22.76
N LYS A 250 -17.47 -15.94 21.91
CA LYS A 250 -18.55 -14.98 22.24
C LYS A 250 -19.30 -15.42 23.51
N THR A 251 -19.63 -16.70 23.62
CA THR A 251 -20.30 -17.28 24.79
C THR A 251 -19.41 -17.19 26.02
N ALA A 252 -18.18 -17.68 25.93
CA ALA A 252 -17.22 -17.68 27.03
C ALA A 252 -16.86 -16.25 27.50
N ARG A 253 -16.77 -15.27 26.59
CA ARG A 253 -16.58 -13.85 26.92
C ARG A 253 -17.77 -13.29 27.70
N LYS A 254 -19.00 -13.59 27.28
CA LYS A 254 -20.20 -13.13 27.98
C LYS A 254 -20.27 -13.71 29.40
N GLU A 255 -19.97 -15.00 29.54
CA GLU A 255 -19.90 -15.69 30.83
C GLU A 255 -18.82 -15.10 31.74
N ALA A 256 -17.62 -14.84 31.21
CA ALA A 256 -16.53 -14.22 31.96
C ALA A 256 -16.89 -12.81 32.46
N ILE A 257 -17.47 -11.96 31.58
CA ILE A 257 -17.95 -10.62 31.97
C ILE A 257 -19.01 -10.71 33.06
N ALA A 258 -19.98 -11.65 32.93
CA ALA A 258 -21.02 -11.84 33.94
C ALA A 258 -20.47 -12.36 35.27
N ALA A 259 -19.42 -13.18 35.24
CA ALA A 259 -18.73 -13.70 36.42
C ALA A 259 -17.70 -12.73 37.02
N GLY A 260 -17.43 -11.58 36.39
CA GLY A 260 -16.38 -10.65 36.82
C GLY A 260 -14.96 -11.19 36.64
N THR A 261 -14.78 -12.17 35.74
CA THR A 261 -13.47 -12.76 35.43
C THR A 261 -12.90 -12.22 34.11
N GLU A 262 -11.61 -12.44 33.88
CA GLU A 262 -10.93 -12.00 32.66
C GLU A 262 -11.49 -12.75 31.44
N PRO A 263 -11.98 -12.04 30.40
CA PRO A 263 -12.49 -12.69 29.20
C PRO A 263 -11.40 -13.45 28.43
N PRO A 264 -11.74 -14.60 27.80
CA PRO A 264 -10.80 -15.29 26.93
C PRO A 264 -10.38 -14.40 25.74
N LYS A 265 -9.21 -14.69 25.17
CA LYS A 265 -8.73 -14.00 23.96
C LYS A 265 -9.55 -14.43 22.75
N ALA A 266 -9.91 -13.48 21.89
CA ALA A 266 -10.60 -13.77 20.65
C ALA A 266 -9.72 -14.63 19.73
N PRO A 267 -10.30 -15.64 19.03
CA PRO A 267 -9.57 -16.32 17.97
C PRO A 267 -9.21 -15.31 16.87
N ARG A 268 -8.14 -15.60 16.14
CA ARG A 268 -7.72 -14.78 15.00
C ARG A 268 -8.32 -15.34 13.74
N ARG A 269 -8.94 -14.48 12.94
CA ARG A 269 -9.39 -14.85 11.60
C ARG A 269 -8.18 -15.27 10.75
N PRO A 270 -8.26 -16.37 9.98
CA PRO A 270 -7.21 -16.71 9.03
C PRO A 270 -7.01 -15.58 8.02
N ILE A 271 -5.77 -15.43 7.56
CA ILE A 271 -5.38 -14.40 6.59
C ILE A 271 -4.74 -15.13 5.43
N ASN A 272 -5.28 -14.93 4.22
CA ASN A 272 -4.68 -15.43 3.00
C ASN A 272 -3.18 -15.04 2.96
N PRO A 273 -2.25 -16.02 2.80
CA PRO A 273 -0.82 -15.77 2.76
C PRO A 273 -0.42 -14.62 1.82
N ARG A 274 -1.09 -14.43 0.68
CA ARG A 274 -0.82 -13.37 -0.32
C ARG A 274 -1.07 -11.94 0.17
N LEU A 275 -1.97 -11.78 1.12
CA LEU A 275 -2.33 -10.49 1.72
C LEU A 275 -1.79 -10.36 3.14
N HIS A 276 -1.08 -11.37 3.63
CA HIS A 276 -0.49 -11.34 4.94
C HIS A 276 0.55 -10.24 5.00
N HIS A 277 0.50 -9.35 5.98
CA HIS A 277 1.47 -8.26 6.18
C HIS A 277 2.93 -8.69 6.46
N HIS A 278 3.25 -9.99 6.35
CA HIS A 278 4.62 -10.55 6.34
C HIS A 278 5.02 -11.03 4.94
N HIS A 279 4.06 -11.16 4.03
CA HIS A 279 4.30 -11.64 2.67
C HIS A 279 5.29 -10.70 1.97
N PRO A 280 6.30 -11.24 1.28
CA PRO A 280 7.26 -10.46 0.52
C PRO A 280 6.58 -9.39 -0.35
N SER A 281 7.08 -8.16 -0.31
CA SER A 281 6.65 -7.00 -1.12
C SER A 281 5.26 -6.43 -0.87
N VAL A 282 4.41 -7.07 -0.07
CA VAL A 282 2.99 -6.72 -0.03
C VAL A 282 2.72 -5.30 0.50
N LEU A 283 3.56 -4.82 1.42
CA LEU A 283 3.47 -3.48 2.01
C LEU A 283 4.27 -2.44 1.23
N TYR A 284 5.38 -2.85 0.62
CA TYR A 284 6.07 -2.04 -0.39
C TYR A 284 5.06 -1.62 -1.48
N ASN A 285 4.36 -2.60 -2.02
CA ASN A 285 3.40 -2.44 -3.10
C ASN A 285 2.21 -1.56 -2.71
N GLY A 286 1.62 -1.79 -1.53
CA GLY A 286 0.43 -1.05 -1.11
C GLY A 286 0.71 0.32 -0.47
N MET A 287 1.89 0.54 0.13
CA MET A 287 2.14 1.73 0.95
C MET A 287 3.35 2.57 0.51
N ILE A 288 4.33 1.99 -0.18
CA ILE A 288 5.58 2.67 -0.59
C ILE A 288 5.55 3.04 -2.08
N ALA A 289 5.19 2.09 -2.95
CA ALA A 289 5.04 2.33 -4.39
C ALA A 289 4.20 3.58 -4.75
N PRO A 290 3.00 3.81 -4.16
CA PRO A 290 2.15 4.93 -4.55
C PRO A 290 2.65 6.32 -4.15
N ILE A 291 3.62 6.42 -3.24
CA ILE A 291 4.21 7.70 -2.81
C ILE A 291 5.50 8.02 -3.58
N ILE A 292 6.00 7.09 -4.41
CA ILE A 292 7.13 7.33 -5.32
C ILE A 292 6.60 8.09 -6.55
N PRO A 293 7.26 9.17 -7.02
CA PRO A 293 8.57 9.68 -6.61
C PRO A 293 8.50 11.00 -5.80
N TYR A 294 7.69 11.09 -4.74
CA TYR A 294 7.62 12.30 -3.92
C TYR A 294 9.01 12.69 -3.42
N ALA A 295 9.35 13.98 -3.54
CA ALA A 295 10.66 14.45 -3.13
C ALA A 295 10.78 14.38 -1.60
N ILE A 296 11.79 13.63 -1.14
CA ILE A 296 12.15 13.48 0.28
C ILE A 296 13.62 13.85 0.47
N ARG A 297 13.97 14.29 1.68
CA ARG A 297 15.35 14.41 2.17
C ARG A 297 15.93 13.04 2.49
N GLY A 298 15.15 12.20 3.17
CA GLY A 298 15.60 10.91 3.64
C GLY A 298 14.50 10.06 4.25
N ALA A 299 14.87 8.89 4.76
CA ALA A 299 13.96 7.97 5.43
C ALA A 299 14.45 7.58 6.83
N ILE A 300 13.52 7.42 7.76
CA ILE A 300 13.72 6.79 9.06
C ILE A 300 12.93 5.49 9.17
N TRP A 301 13.56 4.48 9.75
CA TRP A 301 13.05 3.12 9.80
C TRP A 301 12.99 2.59 11.23
N TYR A 302 11.86 2.01 11.63
CA TYR A 302 11.74 1.36 12.94
C TYR A 302 11.02 0.03 12.83
N GLN A 303 11.82 -1.01 12.65
CA GLN A 303 11.42 -2.41 12.50
C GLN A 303 12.57 -3.34 12.86
N GLY A 304 12.28 -4.60 13.08
CA GLY A 304 13.25 -5.69 13.25
C GLY A 304 12.76 -6.74 14.22
N GLU A 305 11.77 -6.41 15.07
CA GLU A 305 11.27 -7.30 16.11
C GLU A 305 10.61 -8.55 15.53
N THR A 306 9.89 -8.43 14.41
CA THR A 306 9.31 -9.59 13.73
C THR A 306 10.38 -10.53 13.17
N ASN A 307 11.44 -9.98 12.59
CA ASN A 307 12.56 -10.79 12.08
C ASN A 307 13.44 -11.35 13.21
N ALA A 308 13.27 -10.86 14.45
CA ALA A 308 13.99 -11.36 15.62
C ALA A 308 13.42 -12.68 16.18
N PHE A 309 12.26 -13.17 15.70
CA PHE A 309 11.57 -14.30 16.33
C PHE A 309 12.28 -15.65 16.17
N THR A 310 13.12 -15.85 15.15
CA THR A 310 13.89 -17.09 14.97
C THR A 310 15.33 -16.80 14.54
N GLU A 311 16.26 -17.70 14.85
CA GLU A 311 17.65 -17.58 14.39
C GLU A 311 17.76 -17.50 12.86
N GLU A 312 16.95 -18.28 12.15
CA GLU A 312 16.89 -18.30 10.68
C GLU A 312 16.49 -16.94 10.11
N THR A 313 15.34 -16.39 10.54
CA THR A 313 14.86 -15.08 10.06
C THR A 313 15.78 -13.93 10.51
N SER A 314 16.43 -14.06 11.67
CA SER A 314 17.40 -13.07 12.13
C SER A 314 18.71 -13.10 11.35
N ALA A 315 19.14 -14.27 10.85
CA ALA A 315 20.31 -14.38 9.98
C ALA A 315 20.09 -13.65 8.65
N LEU A 316 18.87 -13.69 8.10
CA LEU A 316 18.53 -12.98 6.86
C LEU A 316 18.57 -11.46 7.00
N TYR A 317 18.39 -10.92 8.21
CA TYR A 317 18.33 -9.47 8.41
C TYR A 317 19.63 -8.73 8.09
N GLU A 318 20.79 -9.39 8.23
CA GLU A 318 22.10 -8.85 7.81
C GLU A 318 22.11 -8.53 6.31
N PHE A 319 21.28 -9.22 5.54
CA PHE A 319 21.11 -9.05 4.11
C PHE A 319 19.90 -8.16 3.74
N GLN A 320 18.77 -8.34 4.41
CA GLN A 320 17.50 -7.67 4.06
C GLN A 320 17.51 -6.16 4.32
N LEU A 321 18.14 -5.68 5.39
CA LEU A 321 18.19 -4.23 5.66
C LEU A 321 19.02 -3.47 4.61
N PRO A 322 20.24 -3.90 4.25
CA PRO A 322 20.95 -3.35 3.09
C PRO A 322 20.12 -3.38 1.80
N LEU A 323 19.44 -4.49 1.52
CA LEU A 323 18.64 -4.65 0.32
C LEU A 323 17.46 -3.68 0.26
N LEU A 324 16.76 -3.46 1.37
CA LEU A 324 15.67 -2.49 1.46
C LEU A 324 16.15 -1.06 1.19
N ILE A 325 17.31 -0.69 1.76
CA ILE A 325 17.93 0.63 1.55
C ILE A 325 18.28 0.82 0.08
N GLU A 326 18.89 -0.20 -0.54
CA GLU A 326 19.22 -0.19 -1.96
C GLU A 326 17.96 -0.07 -2.84
N ASP A 327 16.95 -0.91 -2.60
CA ASP A 327 15.69 -0.93 -3.33
C ASP A 327 15.02 0.44 -3.35
N TRP A 328 14.88 1.07 -2.17
CA TRP A 328 14.22 2.36 -2.07
C TRP A 328 15.05 3.46 -2.74
N ARG A 329 16.38 3.46 -2.60
CA ARG A 329 17.26 4.40 -3.33
C ARG A 329 17.13 4.27 -4.84
N GLN A 330 17.10 3.03 -5.36
CA GLN A 330 16.89 2.76 -6.79
C GLN A 330 15.54 3.28 -7.27
N ARG A 331 14.46 3.00 -6.52
CA ARG A 331 13.09 3.34 -6.91
C ARG A 331 12.76 4.82 -6.82
N TRP A 332 13.31 5.52 -5.82
CA TRP A 332 13.22 6.98 -5.76
C TRP A 332 14.09 7.66 -6.82
N ALA A 333 15.14 6.99 -7.31
CA ALA A 333 16.11 7.52 -8.24
C ALA A 333 16.71 8.86 -7.77
N ARG A 334 17.01 8.96 -6.46
CA ARG A 334 17.58 10.17 -5.81
C ARG A 334 18.94 9.91 -5.17
N GLY A 335 19.76 9.08 -5.81
CA GLY A 335 21.09 8.71 -5.33
C GLY A 335 21.04 8.07 -3.93
N ASP A 336 22.10 8.30 -3.16
CA ASP A 336 22.25 7.76 -1.81
C ASP A 336 21.59 8.65 -0.76
N PHE A 337 20.27 8.85 -0.86
CA PHE A 337 19.57 9.70 0.11
C PHE A 337 19.77 9.18 1.56
N PRO A 338 19.85 10.09 2.56
CA PRO A 338 19.98 9.76 3.97
C PRO A 338 18.98 8.71 4.46
N PHE A 339 19.48 7.66 5.13
CA PHE A 339 18.64 6.60 5.68
C PHE A 339 19.08 6.22 7.09
N ALA A 340 18.21 6.32 8.10
CA ALA A 340 18.54 5.89 9.45
C ALA A 340 17.50 4.95 10.04
N TRP A 341 17.91 4.14 11.02
CA TRP A 341 17.01 3.24 11.72
C TRP A 341 17.20 3.29 13.23
N VAL A 342 16.18 2.82 13.94
CA VAL A 342 16.24 2.59 15.37
C VAL A 342 16.73 1.17 15.63
N GLN A 343 17.84 1.02 16.36
CA GLN A 343 18.28 -0.29 16.84
C GLN A 343 17.27 -0.86 17.82
N LEU A 344 17.04 -2.18 17.79
CA LEU A 344 16.10 -2.81 18.72
C LEU A 344 16.47 -2.56 20.19
N PRO A 345 15.52 -2.12 21.04
CA PRO A 345 15.76 -1.85 22.46
C PRO A 345 15.90 -3.15 23.28
N PRO A 346 16.24 -3.11 24.57
CA PRO A 346 16.23 -4.30 25.43
C PRO A 346 14.89 -5.03 25.44
N SER A 347 14.93 -6.36 25.49
CA SER A 347 13.74 -7.22 25.46
C SER A 347 13.91 -8.43 26.40
N ARG A 348 12.84 -8.79 27.12
CA ARG A 348 12.76 -10.01 27.95
C ARG A 348 12.30 -11.26 27.19
N ALA A 349 12.10 -11.17 25.88
CA ALA A 349 11.69 -12.34 25.11
C ALA A 349 12.78 -13.44 25.19
N GLU A 350 12.43 -14.59 25.73
CA GLU A 350 13.39 -15.67 26.06
C GLU A 350 13.88 -16.46 24.83
N LYS A 351 13.27 -16.28 23.66
CA LYS A 351 13.47 -17.14 22.47
C LYS A 351 13.74 -16.38 21.16
N VAL A 352 14.14 -15.12 21.24
CA VAL A 352 14.39 -14.27 20.06
C VAL A 352 15.89 -14.06 19.84
N ALA A 353 16.32 -14.05 18.57
CA ALA A 353 17.70 -13.81 18.16
C ALA A 353 18.00 -12.29 18.10
N TRP A 354 17.72 -11.60 19.20
CA TRP A 354 17.68 -10.13 19.28
C TRP A 354 19.05 -9.47 19.10
N ALA A 355 20.08 -10.06 19.74
CA ALA A 355 21.45 -9.58 19.62
C ALA A 355 21.97 -9.67 18.17
N ARG A 356 21.53 -10.69 17.43
CA ARG A 356 21.86 -10.85 16.01
C ARG A 356 21.24 -9.73 15.17
N ILE A 357 19.95 -9.42 15.34
CA ILE A 357 19.32 -8.29 14.65
C ILE A 357 20.04 -6.96 14.95
N ARG A 358 20.40 -6.72 16.21
CA ARG A 358 21.16 -5.51 16.60
C ARG A 358 22.51 -5.44 15.90
N GLU A 359 23.21 -6.56 15.76
CA GLU A 359 24.48 -6.62 15.04
C GLU A 359 24.30 -6.43 13.53
N SER A 360 23.27 -7.04 12.93
CA SER A 360 22.90 -6.80 11.53
C SER A 360 22.65 -5.32 11.26
N MET A 361 21.88 -4.66 12.14
CA MET A 361 21.66 -3.22 12.12
C MET A 361 22.98 -2.43 12.28
N ARG A 362 23.87 -2.83 13.20
CA ARG A 362 25.16 -2.17 13.38
C ARG A 362 26.05 -2.30 12.14
N ARG A 363 26.06 -3.46 11.48
CA ARG A 363 26.87 -3.68 10.27
C ARG A 363 26.34 -2.88 9.08
N ALA A 364 25.03 -2.72 8.97
CA ALA A 364 24.42 -1.91 7.93
C ALA A 364 24.84 -0.43 7.97
N THR A 365 25.38 0.09 9.10
CA THR A 365 25.94 1.46 9.14
C THR A 365 27.20 1.65 8.29
N ALA A 366 27.76 0.57 7.73
CA ALA A 366 28.84 0.66 6.74
C ALA A 366 28.34 1.16 5.38
N ILE A 367 27.01 1.17 5.14
CA ILE A 367 26.41 1.71 3.92
C ILE A 367 26.53 3.24 3.94
N PRO A 368 26.99 3.89 2.85
CA PRO A 368 27.10 5.35 2.79
C PRO A 368 25.78 6.07 3.08
N ASN A 369 25.88 7.24 3.73
CA ASN A 369 24.76 8.11 4.11
C ASN A 369 23.70 7.38 4.95
N THR A 370 24.15 6.53 5.88
CA THR A 370 23.26 5.84 6.82
C THR A 370 23.56 6.13 8.28
N GLY A 371 22.60 5.86 9.15
CA GLY A 371 22.67 6.10 10.58
C GLY A 371 21.88 5.12 11.41
N MET A 372 22.18 5.07 12.70
CA MET A 372 21.47 4.23 13.64
C MET A 372 21.33 4.91 14.99
N ALA A 373 20.09 5.00 15.50
CA ALA A 373 19.83 5.32 16.89
C ALA A 373 20.05 4.05 17.73
N VAL A 374 21.15 4.00 18.48
CA VAL A 374 21.38 2.96 19.50
C VAL A 374 20.38 3.18 20.63
N THR A 375 19.71 2.14 21.16
CA THR A 375 18.65 2.30 22.19
C THR A 375 18.73 1.28 23.32
N ILE A 376 19.89 0.63 23.47
CA ILE A 376 20.11 -0.47 24.43
C ILE A 376 19.93 -0.07 25.91
N ASP A 377 19.93 1.21 26.22
CA ASP A 377 19.74 1.79 27.55
C ASP A 377 18.33 2.36 27.78
N LEU A 378 17.50 2.48 26.73
CA LEU A 378 16.21 3.16 26.78
C LEU A 378 15.01 2.22 27.05
N GLY A 379 15.27 0.96 27.41
CA GLY A 379 14.20 -0.01 27.72
C GLY A 379 13.37 0.39 28.95
N GLU A 380 12.06 0.16 28.89
CA GLU A 380 11.15 0.42 30.01
C GLU A 380 10.69 -0.86 30.67
N GLU A 381 10.91 -1.01 31.97
CA GLU A 381 10.35 -2.10 32.77
C GLU A 381 8.83 -2.24 32.56
N PRO A 382 8.32 -3.45 32.25
CA PRO A 382 8.97 -4.77 32.29
C PRO A 382 9.72 -5.20 30.99
N PHE A 383 10.38 -4.28 30.30
CA PHE A 383 10.98 -4.38 28.95
C PHE A 383 9.94 -4.66 27.89
N LEU A 384 9.02 -3.70 27.76
CA LEU A 384 7.94 -3.73 26.80
C LEU A 384 8.49 -3.86 25.36
N LEU A 385 7.85 -4.71 24.56
CA LEU A 385 8.09 -4.79 23.12
C LEU A 385 7.85 -3.42 22.41
N HIS A 386 6.99 -2.59 23.01
CA HIS A 386 6.65 -1.25 22.58
C HIS A 386 6.94 -0.22 23.69
N PRO A 387 8.19 0.24 23.85
CA PRO A 387 8.54 1.25 24.85
C PRO A 387 7.79 2.56 24.59
N LYS A 388 7.29 3.21 25.64
CA LYS A 388 6.49 4.44 25.56
C LYS A 388 7.34 5.70 25.40
N ASN A 389 8.61 5.67 25.79
CA ASN A 389 9.59 6.74 25.65
C ASN A 389 10.01 6.91 24.19
N LYS A 390 9.07 7.25 23.29
CA LYS A 390 9.41 7.50 21.89
C LYS A 390 10.21 8.77 21.68
N ARG A 391 10.26 9.65 22.68
CA ARG A 391 10.99 10.92 22.63
C ARG A 391 12.50 10.68 22.50
N ASP A 392 13.09 9.87 23.37
CA ASP A 392 14.54 9.66 23.34
C ASP A 392 15.00 8.84 22.12
N TYR A 393 14.14 7.95 21.64
CA TYR A 393 14.37 7.17 20.43
C TYR A 393 14.42 8.08 19.21
N ALA A 394 13.45 8.99 19.10
CA ALA A 394 13.38 9.99 18.04
C ALA A 394 14.50 11.03 18.15
N HIS A 395 14.87 11.44 19.37
CA HIS A 395 15.96 12.36 19.63
C HIS A 395 17.28 11.82 19.06
N ARG A 396 17.58 10.53 19.27
CA ARG A 396 18.82 9.92 18.71
C ARG A 396 18.82 9.84 17.18
N LEU A 397 17.67 9.64 16.55
CA LEU A 397 17.54 9.77 15.09
C LEU A 397 17.78 11.22 14.64
N ALA A 398 17.24 12.19 15.38
CA ALA A 398 17.39 13.61 15.08
C ALA A 398 18.84 14.07 15.25
N LEU A 399 19.55 13.62 16.29
CA LEU A 399 20.99 13.87 16.47
C LEU A 399 21.80 13.41 15.25
N TRP A 400 21.54 12.19 14.76
CA TRP A 400 22.17 11.69 13.53
C TRP A 400 21.86 12.56 12.31
N ALA A 401 20.59 12.91 12.09
CA ALA A 401 20.22 13.75 10.96
C ALA A 401 20.89 15.13 11.05
N ARG A 402 20.91 15.75 12.24
CA ARG A 402 21.56 17.03 12.51
C ARG A 402 23.06 16.99 12.20
N ALA A 403 23.77 15.98 12.69
CA ALA A 403 25.19 15.83 12.43
C ALA A 403 25.51 15.48 10.97
N GLU A 404 24.95 14.39 10.46
CA GLU A 404 25.41 13.77 9.21
C GLU A 404 24.69 14.32 7.97
N VAL A 405 23.46 14.85 8.11
CA VAL A 405 22.68 15.38 6.99
C VAL A 405 22.74 16.91 6.93
N TYR A 406 22.74 17.57 8.08
CA TYR A 406 22.74 19.04 8.16
C TYR A 406 24.08 19.64 8.60
N GLY A 407 25.07 18.82 8.96
CA GLY A 407 26.42 19.27 9.27
C GLY A 407 26.53 20.04 10.59
N GLU A 408 25.59 19.85 11.52
CA GLU A 408 25.67 20.44 12.86
C GLU A 408 26.77 19.77 13.70
N ASP A 409 27.47 20.54 14.51
CA ASP A 409 28.47 20.05 15.44
C ASP A 409 27.80 19.47 16.70
N VAL A 410 27.26 18.26 16.58
CA VAL A 410 26.59 17.53 17.66
C VAL A 410 27.04 16.07 17.69
N VAL A 411 27.19 15.51 18.89
CA VAL A 411 27.53 14.10 19.07
C VAL A 411 26.31 13.24 18.76
N ALA A 412 26.38 12.47 17.67
CA ALA A 412 25.24 11.73 17.14
C ALA A 412 25.27 10.22 17.41
N SER A 413 26.37 9.69 17.93
CA SER A 413 26.52 8.26 18.20
C SER A 413 27.33 8.02 19.45
N GLY A 414 27.10 6.88 20.09
CA GLY A 414 27.99 6.36 21.13
C GLY A 414 29.24 5.70 20.51
N PRO A 415 30.10 5.08 21.35
CA PRO A 415 31.32 4.45 20.88
C PRO A 415 31.06 3.36 19.83
N ARG A 416 31.77 3.41 18.68
CA ARG A 416 31.62 2.41 17.61
C ARG A 416 32.91 1.63 17.40
N LEU A 417 32.80 0.31 17.34
CA LEU A 417 33.95 -0.57 17.14
C LEU A 417 34.56 -0.33 15.74
N THR A 418 35.83 0.06 15.69
CA THR A 418 36.59 0.28 14.45
C THR A 418 37.63 -0.80 14.18
N GLY A 419 37.97 -1.61 15.18
CA GLY A 419 38.85 -2.75 14.99
C GLY A 419 39.16 -3.50 16.27
N HIS A 420 39.80 -4.66 16.13
CA HIS A 420 40.22 -5.50 17.24
C HIS A 420 41.58 -6.14 16.96
N ARG A 421 42.27 -6.58 18.02
CA ARG A 421 43.51 -7.36 17.93
C ARG A 421 43.55 -8.38 19.05
N SER A 422 43.61 -9.66 18.68
CA SER A 422 43.85 -10.75 19.62
C SER A 422 45.30 -10.71 20.12
N GLY A 423 45.49 -10.90 21.42
CA GLY A 423 46.79 -11.05 22.08
C GLY A 423 46.84 -12.35 22.88
N GLU A 424 47.98 -12.62 23.52
CA GLU A 424 48.18 -13.88 24.27
C GLU A 424 47.15 -14.08 25.40
N LYS A 425 46.80 -13.00 26.11
CA LYS A 425 45.96 -13.06 27.33
C LYS A 425 44.56 -12.46 27.17
N GLY A 426 44.20 -11.93 26.00
CA GLY A 426 42.96 -11.17 25.83
C GLY A 426 42.87 -10.46 24.49
N MET A 427 41.87 -9.61 24.33
CA MET A 427 41.61 -8.87 23.09
C MET A 427 41.59 -7.36 23.32
N LEU A 428 42.31 -6.62 22.48
CA LEU A 428 42.21 -5.17 22.39
C LEU A 428 41.10 -4.81 21.39
N LEU A 429 40.15 -3.99 21.83
CA LEU A 429 39.04 -3.45 21.06
C LEU A 429 39.22 -1.94 20.91
N ARG A 430 39.06 -1.41 19.70
CA ARG A 430 39.26 0.01 19.37
C ARG A 430 37.94 0.64 18.96
N PHE A 431 37.70 1.85 19.44
CA PHE A 431 36.46 2.57 19.18
C PHE A 431 36.75 3.95 18.58
N ASP A 432 35.85 4.42 17.71
CA ASP A 432 35.64 5.86 17.47
C ASP A 432 34.46 6.36 18.31
N GLN A 433 34.17 7.67 18.26
CA GLN A 433 33.09 8.28 19.07
C GLN A 433 33.24 7.96 20.57
N ALA A 434 34.51 7.83 21.00
CA ALA A 434 34.95 7.26 22.28
C ALA A 434 35.78 8.26 23.08
N GLU A 435 35.56 9.56 22.84
CA GLU A 435 36.09 10.61 23.71
C GLU A 435 35.44 10.48 25.08
N ASP A 436 36.27 10.44 26.12
CA ASP A 436 35.85 10.32 27.50
C ASP A 436 34.87 9.15 27.73
N LEU A 437 35.29 7.94 27.33
CA LEU A 437 34.56 6.69 27.60
C LEU A 437 34.19 6.58 29.09
N ALA A 438 32.91 6.63 29.39
CA ALA A 438 32.36 6.38 30.72
C ALA A 438 32.23 4.86 30.98
N PRO A 439 32.35 4.39 32.23
CA PRO A 439 32.24 5.17 33.47
C PRO A 439 33.58 5.25 34.25
N PRO A 440 34.09 6.43 34.63
CA PRO A 440 35.34 6.54 35.39
C PRO A 440 35.34 5.79 36.74
N ASP A 441 34.15 5.45 37.30
CA ASP A 441 34.00 4.91 38.66
C ASP A 441 33.34 3.52 38.77
N GLN A 442 33.07 2.80 37.66
CA GLN A 442 32.52 1.44 37.71
C GLN A 442 33.29 0.47 36.80
N PRO A 443 33.41 -0.82 37.16
CA PRO A 443 33.94 -1.84 36.25
C PRO A 443 33.13 -1.91 34.95
N LEU A 444 33.82 -2.06 33.81
CA LEU A 444 33.16 -2.32 32.53
C LEU A 444 32.52 -3.71 32.54
N ARG A 445 31.30 -3.81 32.01
CA ARG A 445 30.48 -5.03 32.00
C ARG A 445 30.01 -5.37 30.59
N GLY A 446 29.59 -6.62 30.41
CA GLY A 446 28.97 -7.09 29.16
C GLY A 446 29.93 -7.61 28.11
N PHE A 447 31.22 -7.81 28.42
CA PHE A 447 32.20 -8.37 27.50
C PHE A 447 32.34 -9.88 27.67
N GLU A 448 32.46 -10.58 26.55
CA GLU A 448 32.76 -12.01 26.49
C GLU A 448 33.84 -12.28 25.44
N LEU A 449 34.69 -13.27 25.69
CA LEU A 449 35.71 -13.76 24.77
C LEU A 449 35.42 -15.22 24.40
N GLN A 450 35.64 -15.54 23.13
CA GLN A 450 35.54 -16.92 22.65
C GLN A 450 36.87 -17.65 22.88
N ASN A 451 36.81 -18.80 23.56
CA ASN A 451 37.95 -19.66 23.77
C ASN A 451 38.26 -20.54 22.54
N SER A 452 39.33 -21.34 22.60
CA SER A 452 39.73 -22.24 21.50
C SER A 452 38.72 -23.32 21.15
N ASP A 453 37.81 -23.64 22.09
CA ASP A 453 36.76 -24.64 21.91
C ASP A 453 35.48 -24.02 21.33
N GLY A 454 35.48 -22.71 21.04
CA GLY A 454 34.33 -21.97 20.54
C GLY A 454 33.36 -21.49 21.63
N ASN A 455 33.66 -21.72 22.91
CA ASN A 455 32.81 -21.33 24.03
C ASN A 455 33.01 -19.85 24.40
N TRP A 456 31.90 -19.16 24.70
CA TRP A 456 31.92 -17.78 25.18
C TRP A 456 32.14 -17.73 26.69
N VAL A 457 33.15 -16.96 27.12
CA VAL A 457 33.53 -16.79 28.53
C VAL A 457 33.46 -15.32 28.89
N THR A 458 32.77 -14.98 29.98
CA THR A 458 32.70 -13.62 30.52
C THR A 458 34.11 -13.06 30.74
N ALA A 459 34.31 -11.81 30.32
CA ALA A 459 35.59 -11.14 30.35
C ALA A 459 35.55 -9.90 31.25
N ASP A 460 36.60 -9.75 32.07
CA ASP A 460 36.90 -8.48 32.73
C ASP A 460 37.41 -7.49 31.68
N ALA A 461 36.90 -6.27 31.71
CA ALA A 461 37.27 -5.25 30.74
C ALA A 461 37.77 -3.97 31.43
N LYS A 462 38.78 -3.33 30.82
CA LYS A 462 39.34 -2.05 31.27
C LYS A 462 39.58 -1.12 30.10
N LEU A 463 39.42 0.18 30.35
CA LEU A 463 39.80 1.21 29.40
C LEU A 463 41.32 1.20 29.17
N HIS A 464 41.72 1.30 27.92
CA HIS A 464 43.11 1.42 27.51
C HIS A 464 43.22 2.39 26.34
N ARG A 465 43.64 3.63 26.61
CA ARG A 465 43.57 4.76 25.66
C ARG A 465 42.12 4.92 25.17
N ASN A 466 41.90 5.06 23.86
CA ASN A 466 40.57 5.16 23.23
C ASN A 466 39.96 3.77 22.93
N GLY A 467 40.26 2.77 23.77
CA GLY A 467 39.91 1.38 23.52
C GLY A 467 39.62 0.62 24.79
N VAL A 468 39.23 -0.64 24.64
CA VAL A 468 38.94 -1.56 25.74
C VAL A 468 39.84 -2.78 25.60
N VAL A 469 40.46 -3.21 26.71
CA VAL A 469 41.13 -4.51 26.79
C VAL A 469 40.23 -5.44 27.58
N ALA A 470 39.79 -6.53 26.95
CA ALA A 470 39.00 -7.59 27.56
C ALA A 470 39.87 -8.82 27.84
N ILE A 471 39.76 -9.40 29.03
CA ILE A 471 40.53 -10.56 29.51
C ILE A 471 39.57 -11.52 30.20
N ALA A 472 39.60 -12.80 29.83
CA ALA A 472 38.78 -13.84 30.45
C ALA A 472 39.67 -14.93 31.07
N LYS A 473 39.29 -15.42 32.25
CA LYS A 473 40.04 -16.45 32.96
C LYS A 473 40.05 -17.75 32.13
N GLY A 474 41.24 -18.28 31.87
CA GLY A 474 41.40 -19.53 31.11
C GLY A 474 41.26 -19.37 29.60
N VAL A 475 41.17 -18.14 29.09
CA VAL A 475 41.15 -17.86 27.64
C VAL A 475 42.49 -17.27 27.21
N SER A 476 43.20 -17.99 26.34
CA SER A 476 44.43 -17.53 25.68
C SER A 476 44.21 -17.47 24.17
N HIS A 477 44.76 -16.46 23.51
CA HIS A 477 44.56 -16.23 22.07
C HIS A 477 43.07 -16.27 21.65
N PRO A 478 42.21 -15.40 22.21
CA PRO A 478 40.78 -15.44 21.93
C PRO A 478 40.50 -15.28 20.43
N ALA A 479 39.60 -16.11 19.92
CA ALA A 479 39.21 -16.12 18.50
C ALA A 479 38.30 -14.93 18.15
N ALA A 480 37.40 -14.58 19.07
CA ALA A 480 36.47 -13.46 18.94
C ALA A 480 36.16 -12.81 20.29
N ALA A 481 35.59 -11.61 20.24
CA ALA A 481 35.00 -10.90 21.37
C ALA A 481 33.59 -10.43 21.01
N ARG A 482 32.73 -10.31 22.01
CA ARG A 482 31.41 -9.69 21.86
C ARG A 482 31.09 -8.81 23.06
N TYR A 483 30.21 -7.82 22.83
CA TYR A 483 29.75 -6.88 23.83
C TYR A 483 28.22 -6.82 23.85
N ALA A 484 27.65 -6.84 25.05
CA ALA A 484 26.22 -6.74 25.30
C ALA A 484 25.38 -7.73 24.47
N TRP A 485 25.88 -8.96 24.33
CA TRP A 485 25.30 -10.00 23.48
C TRP A 485 24.17 -10.78 24.18
N ALA A 486 23.08 -10.08 24.47
CA ALA A 486 21.86 -10.69 25.01
C ALA A 486 20.62 -9.86 24.63
N ASN A 487 19.44 -10.42 24.81
CA ASN A 487 18.17 -9.74 24.53
C ASN A 487 17.97 -8.54 25.47
N HIS A 488 18.29 -8.74 26.75
CA HIS A 488 18.41 -7.72 27.79
C HIS A 488 19.82 -7.77 28.40
N PRO A 489 20.81 -7.10 27.78
CA PRO A 489 22.20 -7.21 28.20
C PRO A 489 22.55 -6.21 29.30
N GLU A 490 23.48 -6.61 30.17
CA GLU A 490 24.17 -5.68 31.06
C GLU A 490 25.38 -5.09 30.32
N GLY A 491 25.28 -3.81 29.92
CA GLY A 491 26.36 -3.08 29.27
C GLY A 491 26.43 -1.64 29.76
N ASN A 492 27.64 -1.12 29.97
CA ASN A 492 27.85 0.23 30.51
C ASN A 492 28.92 1.04 29.76
N LEU A 493 29.18 0.73 28.49
CA LEU A 493 30.10 1.50 27.65
C LEU A 493 29.37 2.68 27.01
N PHE A 494 29.69 3.90 27.44
CA PHE A 494 29.12 5.16 26.95
C PHE A 494 30.23 6.16 26.62
N ASN A 495 29.94 7.16 25.79
CA ASN A 495 30.80 8.34 25.66
C ASN A 495 30.36 9.49 26.59
N ALA A 496 31.11 10.59 26.62
CA ALA A 496 30.77 11.76 27.45
C ALA A 496 29.42 12.42 27.11
N ALA A 497 28.89 12.21 25.90
CA ALA A 497 27.55 12.68 25.54
C ALA A 497 26.42 11.81 26.13
N GLY A 498 26.75 10.75 26.87
CA GLY A 498 25.77 9.83 27.45
C GLY A 498 25.15 8.89 26.42
N LEU A 499 25.78 8.70 25.25
CA LEU A 499 25.30 7.78 24.23
C LEU A 499 25.99 6.41 24.36
N PRO A 500 25.24 5.30 24.38
CA PRO A 500 25.79 3.96 24.56
C PRO A 500 26.46 3.43 23.29
N ALA A 501 27.44 2.54 23.47
CA ALA A 501 27.92 1.69 22.41
C ALA A 501 26.84 0.68 21.98
N SER A 502 26.74 0.44 20.68
CA SER A 502 25.94 -0.67 20.15
C SER A 502 26.51 -2.02 20.60
N PRO A 503 25.67 -3.05 20.84
CA PRO A 503 26.13 -4.44 20.86
C PRO A 503 26.92 -4.79 19.61
N PHE A 504 27.89 -5.68 19.76
CA PHE A 504 28.68 -6.17 18.64
C PHE A 504 29.26 -7.56 18.89
N THR A 505 29.68 -8.23 17.81
CA THR A 505 30.63 -9.34 17.82
C THR A 505 31.77 -9.04 16.84
N THR A 506 32.98 -9.51 17.14
CA THR A 506 34.13 -9.46 16.22
C THR A 506 34.19 -10.65 15.27
N GLU A 507 33.26 -11.60 15.41
CA GLU A 507 33.12 -12.67 14.42
C GLU A 507 32.84 -12.08 13.03
N ALA A 508 33.34 -12.74 11.99
CA ALA A 508 33.11 -12.33 10.62
C ALA A 508 31.60 -12.34 10.28
N ALA A 509 31.25 -11.61 9.23
CA ALA A 509 29.90 -11.68 8.69
C ALA A 509 29.58 -13.04 8.09
N ASN A 510 28.37 -13.53 8.41
CA ASN A 510 27.83 -14.72 7.78
C ASN A 510 27.59 -14.45 6.29
N HIS A 511 27.28 -13.19 5.95
CA HIS A 511 27.10 -12.72 4.59
C HIS A 511 27.89 -11.43 4.37
N PRO A 512 28.77 -11.34 3.35
CA PRO A 512 29.40 -10.06 3.01
C PRO A 512 28.33 -9.05 2.59
N LEU A 513 28.41 -7.82 3.10
CA LEU A 513 27.50 -6.74 2.71
C LEU A 513 27.57 -6.52 1.18
N PRO A 514 26.44 -6.20 0.52
CA PRO A 514 26.44 -5.82 -0.89
C PRO A 514 27.45 -4.71 -1.14
N GLN A 515 28.37 -4.92 -2.09
CA GLN A 515 29.29 -3.88 -2.51
C GLN A 515 28.52 -2.87 -3.38
N PRO A 516 28.77 -1.55 -3.27
CA PRO A 516 28.14 -0.59 -4.16
C PRO A 516 28.45 -0.96 -5.63
N PRO A 517 27.51 -0.78 -6.57
CA PRO A 517 27.74 -1.15 -7.95
C PRO A 517 28.95 -0.41 -8.52
N SER A 518 29.88 -1.17 -9.12
CA SER A 518 31.03 -0.59 -9.83
C SER A 518 30.53 0.26 -11.01
N PRO A 519 31.11 1.45 -11.27
CA PRO A 519 30.73 2.32 -12.38
C PRO A 519 30.77 1.66 -13.77
N ALA A 520 31.43 0.50 -13.91
CA ALA A 520 31.59 -0.20 -15.17
C ALA A 520 30.38 -1.06 -15.60
N ALA A 521 29.41 -1.35 -14.73
CA ALA A 521 28.30 -2.25 -15.06
C ALA A 521 27.13 -1.59 -15.83
N ALA A 522 27.10 -0.25 -15.93
CA ALA A 522 26.01 0.51 -16.57
C ALA A 522 26.07 0.54 -18.11
N GLN A 523 27.05 -0.08 -18.76
CA GLN A 523 27.17 -0.10 -20.22
C GLN A 523 27.50 -1.50 -20.73
N LYS A 524 26.46 -2.32 -20.95
CA LYS A 524 26.30 -3.23 -22.09
C LYS A 524 25.18 -4.24 -21.82
N ARG A 525 24.06 -4.09 -22.53
CA ARG A 525 23.38 -5.21 -23.20
C ARG A 525 22.29 -4.69 -24.13
N ALA A 526 22.45 -4.97 -25.42
CA ALA A 526 21.45 -4.80 -26.45
C ALA A 526 20.94 -6.19 -26.92
N THR A 527 19.62 -6.35 -26.84
CA THR A 527 18.64 -7.06 -27.72
C THR A 527 18.80 -8.54 -28.15
N LYS A 528 17.81 -9.36 -27.74
CA LYS A 528 16.82 -10.06 -28.61
C LYS A 528 15.56 -10.41 -27.78
N GLY A 529 14.36 -10.20 -28.33
CA GLY A 529 13.10 -9.93 -27.59
C GLY A 529 12.25 -11.13 -27.11
N PRO A 530 11.22 -10.89 -26.26
CA PRO A 530 10.44 -11.92 -25.55
C PRO A 530 9.07 -12.25 -26.23
N PRO A 531 8.38 -13.34 -25.80
CA PRO A 531 7.03 -13.70 -26.25
C PRO A 531 5.96 -12.71 -25.75
N GLN A 532 4.87 -12.55 -26.51
CA GLN A 532 3.78 -11.59 -26.22
C GLN A 532 2.94 -12.01 -25.01
N ASP A 533 2.93 -11.16 -23.99
CA ASP A 533 2.06 -11.18 -22.82
C ASP A 533 0.74 -10.44 -23.15
N LEU A 534 -0.41 -10.95 -22.71
CA LEU A 534 -1.71 -10.27 -22.85
C LEU A 534 -1.77 -8.91 -22.14
N ASN A 535 -0.88 -8.68 -21.17
CA ASN A 535 -0.65 -7.37 -20.55
C ASN A 535 0.06 -6.37 -21.49
N THR A 536 0.34 -6.76 -22.73
CA THR A 536 0.94 -5.89 -23.77
C THR A 536 0.06 -5.75 -25.01
N THR A 537 -1.06 -6.45 -25.11
CA THR A 537 -1.97 -6.36 -26.26
C THR A 537 -2.93 -5.19 -26.04
N PRO A 538 -2.91 -4.12 -26.86
CA PRO A 538 -3.77 -2.95 -26.70
C PRO A 538 -5.27 -3.27 -26.78
N PHE A 539 -6.12 -2.42 -26.20
CA PHE A 539 -7.55 -2.40 -26.52
C PHE A 539 -7.69 -1.80 -27.91
N VAL A 540 -8.66 -2.31 -28.68
CA VAL A 540 -8.93 -1.83 -30.03
C VAL A 540 -10.06 -0.81 -29.97
N PRO A 541 -9.79 0.48 -30.29
CA PRO A 541 -10.82 1.53 -30.29
C PRO A 541 -11.94 1.21 -31.28
N VAL A 542 -13.16 1.65 -30.95
CA VAL A 542 -14.34 1.48 -31.79
C VAL A 542 -15.01 2.83 -32.03
N ASP A 543 -15.21 3.18 -33.30
CA ASP A 543 -16.10 4.27 -33.68
C ASP A 543 -17.55 3.80 -33.53
N VAL A 544 -18.21 4.18 -32.44
CA VAL A 544 -19.61 3.79 -32.17
C VAL A 544 -20.62 4.60 -32.95
N THR A 545 -20.24 5.77 -33.48
CA THR A 545 -21.15 6.64 -34.26
C THR A 545 -21.60 5.97 -35.56
N LYS A 546 -20.87 4.93 -35.98
CA LYS A 546 -21.19 4.06 -37.11
C LYS A 546 -21.36 2.63 -36.63
N LEU A 547 -22.61 2.27 -36.35
CA LEU A 547 -22.93 0.86 -36.11
C LEU A 547 -22.66 0.05 -37.39
N PRO A 548 -22.17 -1.21 -37.28
CA PRO A 548 -22.11 -2.13 -38.41
C PRO A 548 -23.46 -2.22 -39.13
N SER A 549 -23.46 -2.48 -40.44
CA SER A 549 -24.68 -2.50 -41.27
C SER A 549 -25.75 -3.48 -40.78
N GLU A 550 -25.33 -4.56 -40.11
CA GLU A 550 -26.20 -5.60 -39.55
C GLU A 550 -26.78 -5.22 -38.16
N THR A 551 -26.44 -4.05 -37.62
CA THR A 551 -26.82 -3.62 -36.27
C THR A 551 -27.95 -2.57 -36.30
N GLU A 552 -29.08 -2.90 -35.66
CA GLU A 552 -30.23 -2.02 -35.48
C GLU A 552 -30.01 -0.93 -34.41
N ARG A 553 -29.47 -1.28 -33.24
CA ARG A 553 -29.27 -0.36 -32.10
C ARG A 553 -28.07 -0.72 -31.21
N LEU A 554 -27.67 0.23 -30.37
CA LEU A 554 -26.66 0.10 -29.32
C LEU A 554 -27.34 0.01 -27.94
N ASP A 555 -27.35 -1.20 -27.37
CA ASP A 555 -27.94 -1.46 -26.05
C ASP A 555 -26.86 -1.37 -24.97
N VAL A 556 -26.95 -0.35 -24.13
CA VAL A 556 -25.97 -0.02 -23.09
C VAL A 556 -26.38 -0.59 -21.74
N PHE A 557 -25.46 -1.31 -21.08
CA PHE A 557 -25.65 -1.89 -19.76
C PHE A 557 -24.67 -1.33 -18.73
N LEU A 558 -25.20 -0.88 -17.60
CA LEU A 558 -24.41 -0.38 -16.48
C LEU A 558 -23.95 -1.57 -15.62
N LEU A 559 -22.65 -1.70 -15.38
CA LEU A 559 -22.06 -2.73 -14.52
C LEU A 559 -21.74 -2.11 -13.16
N MET A 560 -22.69 -2.16 -12.24
CA MET A 560 -22.66 -1.47 -10.95
C MET A 560 -22.42 -2.43 -9.77
N GLY A 561 -21.86 -1.92 -8.70
CA GLY A 561 -21.63 -2.67 -7.47
C GLY A 561 -20.16 -2.71 -7.07
N GLN A 562 -19.73 -3.78 -6.41
CA GLN A 562 -18.37 -3.86 -5.87
C GLN A 562 -17.46 -4.84 -6.62
N SER A 563 -16.47 -5.38 -5.94
CA SER A 563 -15.37 -6.15 -6.51
C SER A 563 -15.81 -7.38 -7.32
N ASN A 564 -16.92 -8.03 -6.96
CA ASN A 564 -17.46 -9.14 -7.75
C ASN A 564 -18.12 -8.71 -9.07
N MET A 565 -18.75 -7.53 -9.15
CA MET A 565 -19.15 -6.94 -10.45
C MET A 565 -17.91 -6.48 -11.24
N LYS A 566 -16.96 -5.85 -10.54
CA LYS A 566 -15.70 -5.37 -11.12
C LYS A 566 -14.93 -6.50 -11.81
N GLY A 567 -14.96 -7.68 -11.20
CA GLY A 567 -14.25 -8.86 -11.64
C GLY A 567 -12.92 -9.01 -10.93
N ARG A 568 -12.63 -10.26 -10.57
CA ARG A 568 -11.41 -10.70 -9.88
C ARG A 568 -10.91 -12.06 -10.38
N GLY A 569 -11.71 -12.74 -11.20
CA GLY A 569 -11.32 -14.00 -11.81
C GLY A 569 -10.03 -13.85 -12.62
N VAL A 570 -9.29 -14.95 -12.71
CA VAL A 570 -8.06 -15.05 -13.50
C VAL A 570 -8.34 -14.71 -14.98
N MET A 571 -7.44 -13.90 -15.55
CA MET A 571 -7.49 -13.49 -16.94
C MET A 571 -7.38 -14.68 -17.91
N PRO A 572 -8.21 -14.75 -18.97
CA PRO A 572 -8.08 -15.79 -19.98
C PRO A 572 -6.80 -15.62 -20.81
N ALA A 573 -6.29 -16.70 -21.39
CA ALA A 573 -5.06 -16.71 -22.19
C ALA A 573 -5.17 -15.97 -23.54
N GLU A 574 -6.39 -15.67 -24.00
CA GLU A 574 -6.65 -14.90 -25.22
C GLU A 574 -7.73 -13.85 -24.95
N PRO A 575 -7.63 -12.64 -25.55
CA PRO A 575 -8.65 -11.62 -25.38
C PRO A 575 -9.93 -12.02 -26.13
N LEU A 576 -11.07 -11.55 -25.65
CA LEU A 576 -12.33 -11.76 -26.35
C LEU A 576 -12.31 -11.10 -27.74
N GLN A 577 -12.74 -11.84 -28.75
CA GLN A 577 -12.92 -11.36 -30.11
C GLN A 577 -14.40 -11.47 -30.50
N ASP A 578 -15.21 -10.48 -30.09
CA ASP A 578 -16.59 -10.32 -30.57
C ASP A 578 -16.81 -8.86 -31.00
N PRO A 579 -16.97 -8.57 -32.30
CA PRO A 579 -17.16 -7.20 -32.75
C PRO A 579 -18.49 -6.59 -32.32
N GLN A 580 -19.49 -7.41 -31.93
CA GLN A 580 -20.78 -6.94 -31.45
C GLN A 580 -20.75 -6.50 -29.98
N ILE A 581 -19.63 -6.68 -29.28
CA ILE A 581 -19.51 -6.32 -27.86
C ILE A 581 -18.44 -5.25 -27.69
N ILE A 582 -18.85 -4.14 -27.08
CA ILE A 582 -17.98 -3.00 -26.80
C ILE A 582 -18.10 -2.59 -25.35
N MET A 583 -17.11 -1.86 -24.87
CA MET A 583 -17.10 -1.30 -23.54
C MET A 583 -16.70 0.17 -23.59
N LEU A 584 -17.29 0.97 -22.70
CA LEU A 584 -16.85 2.34 -22.44
C LEU A 584 -15.74 2.27 -21.39
N HIS A 585 -14.49 2.50 -21.78
CA HIS A 585 -13.35 2.34 -20.88
C HIS A 585 -13.42 3.33 -19.70
N LYS A 586 -12.99 2.90 -18.52
CA LYS A 586 -13.27 3.63 -17.27
C LYS A 586 -12.44 4.89 -17.07
N LYS A 587 -11.22 4.92 -17.61
CA LYS A 587 -10.31 6.07 -17.47
C LYS A 587 -10.38 7.04 -18.64
N THR A 588 -10.58 6.53 -19.86
CA THR A 588 -10.51 7.34 -21.08
C THR A 588 -11.88 7.74 -21.60
N ASP A 589 -12.96 7.13 -21.10
CA ASP A 589 -14.32 7.41 -21.58
C ASP A 589 -14.51 7.23 -23.10
N GLU A 590 -13.63 6.41 -23.70
CA GLU A 590 -13.67 6.02 -25.12
C GLU A 590 -14.23 4.59 -25.26
N TRP A 591 -14.79 4.31 -26.44
CA TRP A 591 -15.31 3.00 -26.77
C TRP A 591 -14.22 2.08 -27.31
N PHE A 592 -14.17 0.86 -26.79
CA PHE A 592 -13.27 -0.20 -27.26
C PHE A 592 -14.03 -1.49 -27.48
N HIS A 593 -13.47 -2.38 -28.29
CA HIS A 593 -13.87 -3.78 -28.25
C HIS A 593 -13.74 -4.30 -26.82
N ALA A 594 -14.82 -4.91 -26.32
CA ALA A 594 -14.85 -5.35 -24.95
C ALA A 594 -13.94 -6.57 -24.76
N ARG A 595 -13.04 -6.47 -23.79
CA ARG A 595 -12.18 -7.58 -23.33
C ARG A 595 -11.93 -7.46 -21.84
N HIS A 596 -11.47 -8.54 -21.23
CA HIS A 596 -11.05 -8.48 -19.83
C HIS A 596 -9.74 -7.67 -19.68
N PRO A 597 -9.52 -7.06 -18.51
CA PRO A 597 -10.57 -6.79 -17.53
C PRO A 597 -11.46 -5.63 -18.00
N LEU A 598 -12.79 -5.80 -17.91
CA LEU A 598 -13.74 -4.76 -18.35
C LEU A 598 -13.57 -3.47 -17.54
N HIS A 599 -13.19 -3.59 -16.28
CA HIS A 599 -13.03 -2.47 -15.37
C HIS A 599 -11.59 -1.92 -15.34
N HIS A 600 -10.75 -2.24 -16.34
CA HIS A 600 -9.41 -1.67 -16.49
C HIS A 600 -9.43 -0.14 -16.33
N VAL A 601 -8.55 0.37 -15.46
CA VAL A 601 -8.33 1.81 -15.28
C VAL A 601 -6.94 2.25 -15.74
N GLY A 602 -6.15 1.33 -16.32
CA GLY A 602 -4.86 1.64 -16.93
C GLY A 602 -5.01 2.28 -18.31
N ASN A 603 -3.90 2.44 -19.03
CA ASN A 603 -3.89 2.92 -20.40
C ASN A 603 -4.41 1.80 -21.33
N PRO A 604 -5.42 2.09 -22.18
CA PRO A 604 -5.92 1.10 -23.10
C PRO A 604 -4.97 0.78 -24.26
N LYS A 605 -4.01 1.66 -24.60
CA LYS A 605 -3.07 1.47 -25.74
C LYS A 605 -1.89 0.55 -25.45
N ASP A 606 -1.50 0.39 -24.20
CA ASP A 606 -0.34 -0.43 -23.82
C ASP A 606 -0.65 -1.33 -22.61
N PHE A 607 -1.91 -1.35 -22.16
CA PHE A 607 -2.37 -2.05 -20.96
C PHE A 607 -1.66 -1.62 -19.65
N THR A 608 -0.92 -0.51 -19.65
CA THR A 608 -0.14 -0.06 -18.48
C THR A 608 -0.98 0.66 -17.43
N GLY A 609 -0.88 0.21 -16.19
CA GLY A 609 -1.65 0.76 -15.08
C GLY A 609 -2.08 -0.35 -14.15
N SER A 610 -1.85 -0.17 -12.86
CA SER A 610 -2.19 -1.18 -11.88
C SER A 610 -3.68 -1.08 -11.59
N ASP A 611 -4.45 -2.03 -12.08
CA ASP A 611 -5.80 -2.29 -11.58
C ASP A 611 -5.94 -3.76 -11.22
N ASN A 612 -6.49 -4.06 -10.06
CA ASN A 612 -6.79 -5.43 -9.64
C ASN A 612 -8.07 -5.98 -10.28
N ALA A 613 -8.51 -5.44 -11.41
CA ALA A 613 -9.67 -5.94 -12.14
C ALA A 613 -9.30 -7.22 -12.90
N GLY A 614 -10.13 -8.24 -12.78
CA GLY A 614 -9.99 -9.50 -13.50
C GLY A 614 -11.23 -9.81 -14.33
N VAL A 615 -11.54 -11.10 -14.45
CA VAL A 615 -12.79 -11.58 -15.06
C VAL A 615 -13.97 -11.27 -14.13
N GLY A 616 -14.96 -10.57 -14.69
CA GLY A 616 -16.26 -10.28 -14.07
C GLY A 616 -17.39 -10.69 -15.03
N PRO A 617 -18.66 -10.53 -14.64
CA PRO A 617 -19.77 -11.17 -15.33
C PRO A 617 -20.17 -10.49 -16.65
N GLY A 618 -19.71 -9.25 -16.88
CA GLY A 618 -20.19 -8.41 -17.98
C GLY A 618 -19.96 -8.98 -19.38
N LEU A 619 -18.81 -9.61 -19.65
CA LEU A 619 -18.52 -10.14 -20.99
C LEU A 619 -19.35 -11.37 -21.31
N ALA A 620 -19.42 -12.33 -20.38
CA ALA A 620 -20.26 -13.52 -20.55
C ALA A 620 -21.75 -13.14 -20.65
N PHE A 621 -22.19 -12.10 -19.94
CA PHE A 621 -23.51 -11.51 -20.12
C PHE A 621 -23.73 -11.04 -21.55
N ALA A 622 -22.84 -10.18 -22.07
CA ALA A 622 -22.98 -9.63 -23.40
C ALA A 622 -22.91 -10.71 -24.50
N GLN A 623 -21.97 -11.65 -24.41
CA GLN A 623 -21.86 -12.79 -25.35
C GLN A 623 -23.10 -13.68 -25.37
N THR A 624 -23.79 -13.79 -24.24
CA THR A 624 -25.04 -14.56 -24.18
C THR A 624 -26.18 -13.78 -24.82
N LEU A 625 -26.19 -12.47 -24.66
CA LEU A 625 -27.21 -11.58 -25.20
C LEU A 625 -27.07 -11.38 -26.71
N THR A 626 -25.86 -11.23 -27.25
CA THR A 626 -25.63 -11.11 -28.71
C THR A 626 -26.13 -12.33 -29.48
N LYS A 627 -26.10 -13.52 -28.87
CA LYS A 627 -26.67 -14.74 -29.47
C LYS A 627 -28.19 -14.72 -29.59
N SER A 628 -28.89 -14.06 -28.66
CA SER A 628 -30.35 -13.96 -28.66
C SER A 628 -30.88 -12.67 -29.30
N GLN A 629 -30.00 -11.69 -29.50
CA GLN A 629 -30.29 -10.39 -30.12
C GLN A 629 -29.18 -10.03 -31.12
N PRO A 630 -28.98 -10.85 -32.19
CA PRO A 630 -27.88 -10.65 -33.14
C PRO A 630 -27.98 -9.32 -33.89
N GLU A 631 -29.15 -8.69 -33.91
CA GLU A 631 -29.40 -7.38 -34.49
C GLU A 631 -28.92 -6.22 -33.61
N ASN A 632 -28.54 -6.45 -32.34
CA ASN A 632 -28.13 -5.39 -31.42
C ASN A 632 -26.64 -5.47 -31.11
N ARG A 633 -25.98 -4.31 -31.05
CA ARG A 633 -24.63 -4.19 -30.50
C ARG A 633 -24.74 -3.93 -29.01
N ILE A 634 -23.96 -4.64 -28.21
CA ILE A 634 -24.02 -4.55 -26.75
C ILE A 634 -22.86 -3.70 -26.24
N ALA A 635 -23.19 -2.67 -25.47
CA ALA A 635 -22.24 -1.79 -24.81
C ALA A 635 -22.23 -2.04 -23.30
N LEU A 636 -21.03 -2.20 -22.73
CA LEU A 636 -20.83 -2.40 -21.30
C LEU A 636 -20.19 -1.16 -20.67
N ILE A 637 -20.80 -0.63 -19.61
CA ILE A 637 -20.24 0.49 -18.84
C ILE A 637 -19.74 -0.02 -17.48
N PRO A 638 -18.42 -0.19 -17.30
CA PRO A 638 -17.82 -0.62 -16.05
C PRO A 638 -17.88 0.49 -14.98
N CYS A 639 -18.84 0.40 -14.05
CA CYS A 639 -18.99 1.38 -12.97
C CYS A 639 -18.45 0.87 -11.62
N ALA A 640 -18.34 -0.45 -11.43
CA ALA A 640 -18.09 -1.05 -10.13
C ALA A 640 -16.76 -0.66 -9.47
N VAL A 641 -16.74 -0.61 -8.13
CA VAL A 641 -15.57 -0.27 -7.30
C VAL A 641 -15.47 -1.20 -6.10
N GLY A 642 -14.31 -1.86 -5.92
CA GLY A 642 -14.12 -2.84 -4.85
C GLY A 642 -14.24 -2.25 -3.44
N GLY A 643 -14.78 -3.03 -2.50
CA GLY A 643 -14.85 -2.68 -1.08
C GLY A 643 -15.87 -1.60 -0.70
N THR A 644 -16.73 -1.18 -1.63
CA THR A 644 -17.70 -0.11 -1.37
C THR A 644 -19.00 -0.68 -0.80
N SER A 645 -19.53 -0.04 0.24
CA SER A 645 -20.87 -0.27 0.76
C SER A 645 -21.94 0.49 -0.04
N LEU A 646 -23.20 0.05 0.03
CA LEU A 646 -24.35 0.69 -0.60
C LEU A 646 -24.49 2.19 -0.29
N GLY A 647 -24.06 2.61 0.91
CA GLY A 647 -24.02 4.03 1.28
C GLY A 647 -23.19 4.91 0.32
N LYS A 648 -22.17 4.36 -0.35
CA LYS A 648 -21.36 5.08 -1.35
C LYS A 648 -22.03 5.19 -2.73
N TRP A 649 -23.14 4.47 -2.91
CA TRP A 649 -23.94 4.43 -4.13
C TRP A 649 -25.25 5.20 -4.02
N GLN A 650 -25.43 6.00 -2.97
CA GLN A 650 -26.59 6.89 -2.83
C GLN A 650 -26.40 8.17 -3.64
N LYS A 651 -27.51 8.81 -4.02
CA LYS A 651 -27.47 10.10 -4.73
C LYS A 651 -26.66 11.16 -3.95
N GLY A 652 -25.86 11.94 -4.67
CA GLY A 652 -24.88 12.88 -4.12
C GLY A 652 -23.54 12.24 -3.72
N GLN A 653 -23.41 10.92 -3.80
CA GLN A 653 -22.14 10.22 -3.56
C GLN A 653 -21.42 9.93 -4.87
N ARG A 654 -20.09 10.03 -4.83
CA ARG A 654 -19.22 9.95 -6.02
C ARG A 654 -19.52 8.79 -6.96
N LEU A 655 -19.75 7.57 -6.46
CA LEU A 655 -19.94 6.39 -7.32
C LEU A 655 -21.28 6.41 -8.06
N TYR A 656 -22.31 6.95 -7.42
CA TYR A 656 -23.61 7.15 -8.03
C TYR A 656 -23.53 8.22 -9.12
N GLU A 657 -22.96 9.39 -8.79
CA GLU A 657 -22.83 10.49 -9.73
C GLU A 657 -21.99 10.10 -10.94
N GLU A 658 -20.90 9.36 -10.73
CA GLU A 658 -20.07 8.84 -11.82
C GLU A 658 -20.84 7.84 -12.71
N THR A 659 -21.70 7.00 -12.13
CA THR A 659 -22.54 6.09 -12.91
C THR A 659 -23.53 6.85 -13.79
N ILE A 660 -24.17 7.90 -13.24
CA ILE A 660 -25.09 8.75 -13.99
C ILE A 660 -24.35 9.49 -15.11
N ARG A 661 -23.17 10.05 -14.82
CA ARG A 661 -22.32 10.74 -15.80
C ARG A 661 -21.98 9.80 -16.96
N ARG A 662 -21.46 8.60 -16.67
CA ARG A 662 -21.08 7.61 -17.70
C ARG A 662 -22.26 7.12 -18.52
N ALA A 663 -23.43 6.94 -17.90
CA ALA A 663 -24.64 6.57 -18.62
C ALA A 663 -25.09 7.68 -19.58
N LYS A 664 -25.08 8.95 -19.15
CA LYS A 664 -25.40 10.09 -20.01
C LYS A 664 -24.38 10.24 -21.13
N LEU A 665 -23.09 10.10 -20.81
CA LEU A 665 -22.02 10.14 -21.79
C LEU A 665 -22.19 9.07 -22.89
N ALA A 666 -22.61 7.86 -22.53
CA ALA A 666 -22.86 6.83 -23.52
C ALA A 666 -24.05 7.13 -24.44
N LEU A 667 -25.09 7.79 -23.93
CA LEU A 667 -26.20 8.27 -24.76
C LEU A 667 -25.75 9.40 -25.70
N GLU A 668 -24.85 10.27 -25.23
CA GLU A 668 -24.31 11.40 -25.99
C GLU A 668 -23.33 10.96 -27.09
N GLN A 669 -22.43 10.02 -26.79
CA GLN A 669 -21.42 9.51 -27.74
C GLN A 669 -21.99 8.48 -28.73
N GLY A 670 -23.05 7.79 -28.35
CA GLY A 670 -23.68 6.77 -29.19
C GLY A 670 -24.48 7.38 -30.35
N PRO A 671 -24.77 6.60 -31.41
CA PRO A 671 -25.54 7.11 -32.54
C PRO A 671 -26.95 7.54 -32.11
N GLU A 672 -27.32 8.75 -32.51
CA GLU A 672 -28.57 9.42 -32.16
C GLU A 672 -29.78 8.56 -32.56
N GLY A 673 -30.76 8.43 -31.66
CA GLY A 673 -31.96 7.63 -31.87
C GLY A 673 -31.73 6.10 -31.91
N LYS A 674 -30.48 5.64 -31.87
CA LYS A 674 -30.09 4.22 -31.88
C LYS A 674 -29.45 3.75 -30.58
N THR A 675 -29.11 4.65 -29.66
CA THR A 675 -28.48 4.30 -28.38
C THR A 675 -29.46 4.41 -27.22
N ARG A 676 -29.50 3.41 -26.33
CA ARG A 676 -30.32 3.44 -25.11
C ARG A 676 -29.61 2.78 -23.94
N ILE A 677 -29.89 3.26 -22.72
CA ILE A 677 -29.57 2.51 -21.49
C ILE A 677 -30.61 1.39 -21.35
N ALA A 678 -30.19 0.17 -21.64
CA ALA A 678 -31.04 -1.01 -21.71
C ALA A 678 -31.23 -1.69 -20.35
N GLY A 679 -30.28 -1.53 -19.42
CA GLY A 679 -30.40 -2.05 -18.06
C GLY A 679 -29.21 -1.75 -17.17
N ALA A 680 -29.34 -2.09 -15.89
CA ALA A 680 -28.26 -2.04 -14.91
C ALA A 680 -28.10 -3.40 -14.23
N LEU A 681 -26.87 -3.88 -14.15
CA LEU A 681 -26.47 -5.08 -13.42
C LEU A 681 -25.85 -4.65 -12.09
N TRP A 682 -26.26 -5.29 -11.01
CA TRP A 682 -25.83 -4.97 -9.65
C TRP A 682 -25.32 -6.23 -8.93
N LEU A 683 -24.07 -6.19 -8.49
CA LEU A 683 -23.49 -7.22 -7.61
C LEU A 683 -22.71 -6.53 -6.48
N GLN A 684 -23.41 -6.38 -5.35
CA GLN A 684 -22.92 -5.71 -4.16
C GLN A 684 -23.70 -6.17 -2.93
N GLY A 685 -23.00 -6.19 -1.80
CA GLY A 685 -23.59 -6.44 -0.49
C GLY A 685 -22.56 -6.89 0.55
N GLU A 686 -21.41 -7.40 0.11
CA GLU A 686 -20.39 -8.00 0.97
C GLU A 686 -19.77 -6.98 1.92
N SER A 687 -19.73 -5.70 1.54
CA SER A 687 -19.23 -4.64 2.41
C SER A 687 -20.26 -4.28 3.50
N ASP A 688 -21.55 -4.33 3.19
CA ASP A 688 -22.66 -3.99 4.09
C ASP A 688 -22.97 -5.13 5.07
N SER A 689 -22.74 -6.38 4.68
CA SER A 689 -22.93 -7.54 5.57
C SER A 689 -22.02 -7.53 6.81
N ASN A 690 -20.98 -6.69 6.85
CA ASN A 690 -20.06 -6.61 7.99
C ASN A 690 -20.58 -5.72 9.14
N SER A 691 -21.80 -5.19 9.08
CA SER A 691 -22.38 -4.33 10.14
C SER A 691 -23.89 -4.52 10.24
N PRO A 692 -24.44 -4.84 11.42
CA PRO A 692 -25.88 -4.93 11.64
C PRO A 692 -26.64 -3.65 11.26
N GLU A 693 -26.03 -2.49 11.51
CA GLU A 693 -26.61 -1.17 11.16
C GLU A 693 -26.74 -1.00 9.65
N ARG A 694 -25.71 -1.42 8.89
CA ARG A 694 -25.74 -1.36 7.42
C ARG A 694 -26.69 -2.38 6.81
N ILE A 695 -26.75 -3.60 7.37
CA ILE A 695 -27.76 -4.60 6.98
C ILE A 695 -29.18 -4.04 7.18
N ALA A 696 -29.45 -3.42 8.33
CA ALA A 696 -30.75 -2.82 8.62
C ALA A 696 -31.11 -1.67 7.67
N ALA A 697 -30.12 -0.87 7.24
CA ALA A 697 -30.31 0.24 6.31
C ALA A 697 -30.43 -0.20 4.84
N TYR A 698 -29.93 -1.40 4.48
CA TYR A 698 -29.79 -1.86 3.11
C TYR A 698 -31.11 -1.88 2.30
N PRO A 699 -32.25 -2.39 2.83
CA PRO A 699 -33.51 -2.44 2.08
C PRO A 699 -34.01 -1.06 1.65
N ALA A 700 -33.89 -0.05 2.52
CA ALA A 700 -34.30 1.30 2.21
C ALA A 700 -33.33 1.94 1.20
N GLY A 701 -32.02 1.76 1.42
CA GLY A 701 -30.98 2.33 0.57
C GLY A 701 -31.02 1.82 -0.87
N ILE A 702 -31.24 0.52 -1.10
CA ILE A 702 -31.21 -0.03 -2.46
C ILE A 702 -32.46 0.38 -3.24
N LYS A 703 -33.63 0.43 -2.59
CA LYS A 703 -34.87 0.94 -3.18
C LYS A 703 -34.73 2.41 -3.57
N GLN A 704 -34.14 3.22 -2.69
CA GLN A 704 -33.92 4.64 -2.93
C GLN A 704 -32.92 4.87 -4.08
N MET A 705 -31.79 4.15 -4.09
CA MET A 705 -30.82 4.20 -5.18
C MET A 705 -31.44 3.85 -6.54
N ILE A 706 -32.25 2.78 -6.63
CA ILE A 706 -32.91 2.39 -7.90
C ILE A 706 -33.90 3.46 -8.35
N LYS A 707 -34.68 4.02 -7.42
CA LYS A 707 -35.62 5.11 -7.71
C LYS A 707 -34.87 6.33 -8.27
N ASP A 708 -33.80 6.73 -7.61
CA ASP A 708 -33.00 7.88 -8.03
C ASP A 708 -32.35 7.61 -9.39
N LEU A 709 -31.74 6.43 -9.59
CA LEU A 709 -31.11 6.02 -10.86
C LEU A 709 -32.10 6.13 -12.03
N ARG A 710 -33.34 5.65 -11.83
CA ARG A 710 -34.40 5.75 -12.85
C ARG A 710 -34.82 7.19 -13.12
N ALA A 711 -34.91 8.01 -12.08
CA ALA A 711 -35.28 9.42 -12.21
C ALA A 711 -34.20 10.21 -12.96
N ASP A 712 -32.93 10.06 -12.57
CA ASP A 712 -31.82 10.83 -13.11
C ASP A 712 -31.43 10.42 -14.53
N LEU A 713 -31.76 9.19 -14.94
CA LEU A 713 -31.67 8.73 -16.33
C LEU A 713 -32.93 9.00 -17.14
N GLY A 714 -34.05 9.38 -16.50
CA GLY A 714 -35.34 9.56 -17.19
C GLY A 714 -35.97 8.25 -17.68
N ILE A 715 -35.62 7.11 -17.09
CA ILE A 715 -36.07 5.77 -17.51
C ILE A 715 -36.82 5.10 -16.35
N PRO A 716 -38.12 5.41 -16.14
CA PRO A 716 -38.88 4.97 -14.96
C PRO A 716 -39.03 3.44 -14.86
N LYS A 717 -38.84 2.71 -15.97
CA LYS A 717 -38.92 1.25 -16.05
C LYS A 717 -37.59 0.58 -16.35
N LEU A 718 -36.46 1.25 -16.07
CA LEU A 718 -35.13 0.68 -16.33
C LEU A 718 -35.00 -0.70 -15.68
N PRO A 719 -34.74 -1.77 -16.45
CA PRO A 719 -34.45 -3.09 -15.89
C PRO A 719 -33.23 -3.02 -14.98
N PHE A 720 -33.41 -3.41 -13.72
CA PHE A 720 -32.32 -3.48 -12.74
C PHE A 720 -32.21 -4.91 -12.21
N ILE A 721 -31.09 -5.57 -12.51
CA ILE A 721 -30.89 -6.97 -12.15
C ILE A 721 -29.83 -7.02 -11.07
N ALA A 722 -30.25 -7.38 -9.86
CA ALA A 722 -29.35 -7.70 -8.77
C ALA A 722 -28.83 -9.13 -8.88
N CYS A 723 -27.77 -9.44 -8.16
CA CYS A 723 -27.34 -10.79 -7.88
C CYS A 723 -27.06 -10.89 -6.39
N THR A 724 -27.45 -12.01 -5.77
CA THR A 724 -27.02 -12.32 -4.41
C THR A 724 -25.50 -12.30 -4.32
N ILE A 725 -24.99 -12.00 -3.14
CA ILE A 725 -23.55 -12.10 -2.87
C ILE A 725 -23.20 -13.53 -2.46
N GLY A 726 -21.97 -13.93 -2.73
CA GLY A 726 -21.52 -15.27 -2.38
C GLY A 726 -21.46 -15.46 -0.87
N GLU A 727 -21.96 -16.58 -0.37
CA GLU A 727 -21.78 -17.02 1.02
C GLU A 727 -20.45 -17.78 1.17
N LEU A 728 -19.43 -17.29 0.47
CA LEU A 728 -18.10 -17.90 0.28
C LEU A 728 -17.23 -17.88 1.55
N LYS A 729 -17.60 -17.08 2.54
CA LYS A 729 -16.81 -16.87 3.75
C LYS A 729 -17.52 -17.46 4.95
N ALA A 730 -16.91 -18.46 5.57
CA ALA A 730 -17.51 -19.11 6.73
C ALA A 730 -17.78 -18.09 7.84
N GLY A 731 -18.87 -18.31 8.60
CA GLY A 731 -19.41 -17.49 9.69
C GLY A 731 -19.79 -16.06 9.34
N GLN A 732 -19.84 -15.73 8.05
CA GLN A 732 -20.60 -14.60 7.54
C GLN A 732 -21.95 -15.01 6.95
N GLU A 733 -22.34 -16.29 6.95
CA GLU A 733 -23.55 -16.80 6.29
C GLU A 733 -24.82 -16.15 6.83
N GLU A 734 -24.93 -15.92 8.14
CA GLU A 734 -26.07 -15.22 8.72
C GLU A 734 -26.15 -13.77 8.21
N SER A 735 -25.01 -13.08 8.19
CA SER A 735 -24.93 -11.67 7.82
C SER A 735 -25.04 -11.42 6.31
N ARG A 736 -24.47 -12.29 5.47
CA ARG A 736 -24.59 -12.28 4.01
C ARG A 736 -25.95 -12.83 3.59
N GLY A 737 -26.45 -13.85 4.28
CA GLY A 737 -27.81 -14.37 4.13
C GLY A 737 -28.87 -13.31 4.37
N ALA A 738 -28.66 -12.42 5.35
CA ALA A 738 -29.55 -11.27 5.57
C ALA A 738 -29.58 -10.32 4.36
N ILE A 739 -28.42 -9.99 3.79
CA ILE A 739 -28.35 -9.19 2.54
C ILE A 739 -28.97 -9.95 1.36
N ASN A 740 -28.69 -11.24 1.23
CA ASN A 740 -29.22 -12.09 0.16
C ASN A 740 -30.74 -12.21 0.23
N ALA A 741 -31.33 -12.32 1.41
CA ALA A 741 -32.78 -12.31 1.59
C ALA A 741 -33.40 -10.99 1.08
N ILE A 742 -32.74 -9.86 1.34
CA ILE A 742 -33.17 -8.55 0.84
C ILE A 742 -33.08 -8.48 -0.69
N LEU A 743 -31.98 -8.96 -1.27
CA LEU A 743 -31.77 -8.97 -2.73
C LEU A 743 -32.74 -9.91 -3.45
N LEU A 744 -33.03 -11.08 -2.88
CA LEU A 744 -33.99 -12.05 -3.43
C LEU A 744 -35.43 -11.53 -3.39
N ASP A 745 -35.80 -10.75 -2.36
CA ASP A 745 -37.13 -10.12 -2.27
C ASP A 745 -37.27 -8.83 -3.10
N LEU A 746 -36.16 -8.26 -3.57
CA LEU A 746 -36.16 -7.01 -4.36
C LEU A 746 -37.19 -7.00 -5.51
N PRO A 747 -37.37 -8.07 -6.31
CA PRO A 747 -38.36 -8.12 -7.40
C PRO A 747 -39.82 -8.00 -6.94
N ASN A 748 -40.13 -8.39 -5.70
CA ASN A 748 -41.47 -8.23 -5.12
C ASN A 748 -41.69 -6.79 -4.61
N GLN A 749 -40.61 -6.10 -4.25
CA GLN A 749 -40.64 -4.78 -3.63
C GLN A 749 -40.53 -3.64 -4.64
N VAL A 750 -39.79 -3.85 -5.73
CA VAL A 750 -39.50 -2.81 -6.73
C VAL A 750 -39.81 -3.36 -8.13
N PRO A 751 -40.81 -2.79 -8.83
CA PRO A 751 -41.13 -3.20 -10.20
C PRO A 751 -39.94 -3.06 -11.16
N HIS A 752 -39.94 -3.86 -12.22
CA HIS A 752 -38.86 -3.91 -13.21
C HIS A 752 -37.49 -4.22 -12.59
N THR A 753 -37.46 -5.06 -11.57
CA THR A 753 -36.22 -5.61 -11.01
C THR A 753 -36.23 -7.14 -11.04
N ALA A 754 -35.05 -7.74 -11.05
CA ALA A 754 -34.84 -9.18 -10.96
C ALA A 754 -33.63 -9.47 -10.06
N CYS A 755 -33.54 -10.70 -9.55
CA CYS A 755 -32.37 -11.17 -8.83
C CYS A 755 -31.84 -12.47 -9.46
N VAL A 756 -30.54 -12.53 -9.71
CA VAL A 756 -29.80 -13.78 -9.91
C VAL A 756 -29.51 -14.37 -8.53
N ASP A 757 -29.77 -15.66 -8.36
CA ASP A 757 -29.40 -16.40 -7.15
C ASP A 757 -28.09 -17.14 -7.41
N SER A 758 -27.10 -16.80 -6.60
CA SER A 758 -25.71 -17.26 -6.64
C SER A 758 -25.27 -17.85 -5.30
N ARG A 759 -26.20 -18.04 -4.35
CA ARG A 759 -25.86 -18.59 -3.03
C ARG A 759 -25.25 -19.99 -3.11
N GLU A 760 -25.62 -20.76 -4.13
CA GLU A 760 -25.05 -22.08 -4.41
C GLU A 760 -23.65 -22.02 -5.06
N PHE A 761 -23.15 -20.83 -5.41
CA PHE A 761 -21.83 -20.68 -6.02
C PHE A 761 -20.79 -20.58 -4.92
N SER A 762 -19.97 -21.62 -4.85
CA SER A 762 -18.93 -21.77 -3.84
C SER A 762 -17.52 -21.60 -4.39
N ALA A 763 -17.35 -21.48 -5.72
CA ALA A 763 -16.04 -21.35 -6.33
C ALA A 763 -15.58 -19.87 -6.38
N ASP A 764 -14.40 -19.63 -5.82
CA ASP A 764 -13.79 -18.31 -5.65
C ASP A 764 -12.30 -18.35 -6.04
N ILE A 765 -11.63 -17.20 -6.07
CA ILE A 765 -10.21 -17.09 -6.47
C ILE A 765 -9.21 -17.47 -5.36
N GLY A 766 -9.69 -18.09 -4.28
CA GLY A 766 -8.94 -18.44 -3.09
C GLY A 766 -8.81 -17.29 -2.11
N ASP A 767 -9.80 -16.41 -2.03
CA ASP A 767 -9.88 -15.35 -1.00
C ASP A 767 -11.22 -15.32 -0.23
N SER A 768 -12.07 -16.32 -0.48
CA SER A 768 -13.38 -16.52 0.16
C SER A 768 -14.35 -15.34 0.01
N VAL A 769 -14.08 -14.43 -0.94
CA VAL A 769 -14.90 -13.24 -1.17
C VAL A 769 -15.24 -13.10 -2.64
N HIS A 770 -14.31 -13.38 -3.55
CA HIS A 770 -14.49 -13.09 -4.97
C HIS A 770 -14.61 -14.33 -5.83
N PHE A 771 -15.70 -14.40 -6.59
CA PHE A 771 -15.98 -15.52 -7.49
C PHE A 771 -14.87 -15.71 -8.54
N ASP A 772 -14.58 -16.97 -8.82
CA ASP A 772 -13.60 -17.37 -9.84
C ASP A 772 -14.10 -17.08 -11.26
N THR A 773 -13.21 -17.25 -12.24
CA THR A 773 -13.52 -16.99 -13.65
C THR A 773 -14.75 -17.75 -14.14
N ALA A 774 -14.83 -19.05 -13.85
CA ALA A 774 -15.94 -19.89 -14.32
C ALA A 774 -17.28 -19.47 -13.70
N THR A 775 -17.26 -19.09 -12.43
CA THR A 775 -18.45 -18.62 -11.70
C THR A 775 -18.87 -17.23 -12.20
N GLN A 776 -17.92 -16.35 -12.50
CA GLN A 776 -18.21 -15.05 -13.10
C GLN A 776 -18.83 -15.18 -14.49
N GLU A 777 -18.35 -16.13 -15.31
CA GLU A 777 -19.00 -16.44 -16.59
C GLU A 777 -20.42 -16.99 -16.41
N ARG A 778 -20.63 -17.82 -15.38
CA ARG A 778 -21.96 -18.35 -15.03
C ARG A 778 -22.90 -17.23 -14.57
N HIS A 779 -22.43 -16.29 -13.75
CA HIS A 779 -23.18 -15.08 -13.41
C HIS A 779 -23.62 -14.31 -14.65
N GLY A 780 -22.70 -14.07 -15.59
CA GLY A 780 -23.01 -13.37 -16.83
C GLY A 780 -24.16 -14.02 -17.61
N LYS A 781 -24.10 -15.35 -17.79
CA LYS A 781 -25.16 -16.13 -18.46
C LYS A 781 -26.51 -16.02 -17.73
N LEU A 782 -26.50 -16.03 -16.39
CA LEU A 782 -27.72 -15.90 -15.59
C LEU A 782 -28.31 -14.49 -15.61
N TYR A 783 -27.47 -13.44 -15.59
CA TYR A 783 -27.91 -12.07 -15.82
C TYR A 783 -28.62 -11.93 -17.17
N ALA A 784 -28.06 -12.52 -18.24
CA ALA A 784 -28.62 -12.45 -19.58
C ALA A 784 -29.97 -13.18 -19.66
N LYS A 785 -30.07 -14.34 -19.01
CA LYS A 785 -31.34 -15.07 -18.86
C LYS A 785 -32.39 -14.23 -18.14
N LYS A 786 -32.05 -13.61 -17.01
CA LYS A 786 -32.97 -12.75 -16.25
C LYS A 786 -33.42 -11.53 -17.05
N TYR A 787 -32.50 -10.92 -17.79
CA TYR A 787 -32.84 -9.81 -18.69
C TYR A 787 -33.85 -10.23 -19.77
N GLY A 788 -33.63 -11.38 -20.43
CA GLY A 788 -34.58 -11.92 -21.40
C GLY A 788 -35.96 -12.25 -20.81
N GLU A 789 -36.00 -12.81 -19.60
CA GLU A 789 -37.26 -13.04 -18.86
C GLU A 789 -38.02 -11.74 -18.57
N MET A 790 -37.32 -10.62 -18.35
CA MET A 790 -37.92 -9.31 -18.10
C MET A 790 -38.43 -8.63 -19.38
N LEU A 791 -37.84 -8.90 -20.54
CA LEU A 791 -38.31 -8.34 -21.82
C LEU A 791 -39.57 -9.02 -22.35
N ASN A 792 -39.82 -10.27 -21.95
CA ASN A 792 -40.99 -11.06 -22.36
C ASN A 792 -42.20 -10.90 -21.44
N LYS A 793 -42.10 -10.07 -20.40
CA LYS A 793 -43.15 -9.74 -19.42
C LYS A 793 -43.57 -8.28 -19.58
#